data_AF-A0AB34FU96-F1
#
_entry.id   AF-A0AB34FU96-F1
#
_cell.length_a   1.000
_cell.length_b   1.000
_cell.length_c   1.000
_cell.angle_alpha   90.00
_cell.angle_beta   90.00
_cell.angle_gamma   90.00
#
_symmetry.space_group_name_H-M   'P 1'
#
loop_
_entity.id
_entity.type
_entity.pdbx_description
1 polymer ?
#
loop_
_entity_poly.entity_id
_entity_poly.type
_entity_poly.pdbx_seq_one_letter_code
_entity_poly.pdbx_strand_id
1 'polypeptide(L)'
;MTTPSPHKPGAMAVTQADIDDVARRDDLELEAAGYQREMPRRFSHWSLGALSFVLTCTWLGAGSSIGISLTEASSAGTLWSLPIAGLMTLIVSAGMAELASAYPVAGAQYYWSFMVASDEYRPFASFFNGWMSIGGWWFGSSSVANFVSSMILSIVIGWYPDYTPASWHQWLIYVLLIWIAAAVNILASNWIPRFNTFVFFLSALTLSATAIILFVVARDHHASAEWIFTDTTNQTGWPSDGFAFMLAISNAVYSFLGSDCGAHMCEEIPNPCKNVPKVIMYPLGMGLLTAFPFTVSLVYAISDIEKVLKTFTGLPIYEIYRQGTGSTWAAAILMALFAFCFFANLIANVSRDGAMPFSNVWMRIHPRFKVPVNAILLSATITSLYGLIFLGSTAAFSSMVNNAIIFLQTSCIIPQAILLYRGREPWVVFLDVLYCFPTSMPVTAQNMNYVSVVGVGLLSFVVLLWFTTKRNVFKGPRVDYERMIFSPKMQLTSSFGSFLVTVLTASLAAGSAIPSVAGQGSFEVKRAVNKNFSGRNGPLALARAYNKYGIHVSNDLLKAIETIRAAHSQNARRNSGNATATPDNGDLEYLVPVQIGTPAQTLKLDFDTGSSDLWVFSTETDAGSSKKHDLYSPDKSSTAKKLDGATWQITYADQSSCSGDVYTDTVTKVSQQFATGDNDGLLGLAFSSINTVKPTQQKTWFDNISGNLDSPLFVADLRHDTPGSYIFGAIPSGASKVLYAPVDNSQGFWQFSTSSDIGGQFNAIADTGTTLLLAGDDLVQAYYQKVPGATNDQQQGGYIFDCNTKLPDFTFAVGDGEITVPGTLINYAQATGGKCFGGIQSSGGNPFAIFGDIALKAAYVVFDAGKTQVGWAQKQ
;
A
#
# COMPACT_ATOMS: atom_id res chain seq x y z
N MET A 1 -22.47 -24.70 -57.73
CA MET A 1 -21.02 -24.51 -58.01
C MET A 1 -20.86 -23.05 -58.41
N THR A 2 -20.15 -22.16 -57.72
CA THR A 2 -19.06 -22.28 -56.74
C THR A 2 -19.13 -21.03 -55.82
N THR A 3 -19.13 -21.26 -54.52
CA THR A 3 -19.08 -20.24 -53.46
C THR A 3 -17.68 -19.61 -53.36
N PRO A 4 -17.53 -18.29 -53.16
CA PRO A 4 -16.23 -17.69 -52.91
C PRO A 4 -15.77 -17.99 -51.47
N SER A 5 -14.51 -18.42 -51.35
CA SER A 5 -13.80 -18.75 -50.12
C SER A 5 -13.64 -17.55 -49.18
N PRO A 6 -13.68 -17.73 -47.85
CA PRO A 6 -13.38 -16.66 -46.91
C PRO A 6 -11.88 -16.37 -46.89
N HIS A 7 -11.51 -15.10 -47.06
CA HIS A 7 -10.14 -14.62 -46.87
C HIS A 7 -9.71 -14.84 -45.41
N LYS A 8 -8.64 -15.61 -45.21
CA LYS A 8 -7.87 -15.59 -43.97
C LYS A 8 -7.18 -14.22 -43.84
N PRO A 9 -7.20 -13.55 -42.66
CA PRO A 9 -6.36 -12.38 -42.44
C PRO A 9 -4.89 -12.82 -42.43
N GLY A 10 -4.13 -12.40 -43.43
CA GLY A 10 -2.68 -12.53 -43.44
C GLY A 10 -2.07 -11.55 -42.44
N ALA A 11 -1.07 -12.01 -41.69
CA ALA A 11 -0.25 -11.15 -40.84
C ALA A 11 0.40 -10.06 -41.72
N MET A 12 0.08 -8.79 -41.46
CA MET A 12 0.74 -7.66 -42.11
C MET A 12 2.24 -7.67 -41.77
N ALA A 13 3.08 -7.71 -42.81
CA ALA A 13 4.51 -7.48 -42.68
C ALA A 13 4.74 -5.99 -42.40
N VAL A 14 5.50 -5.69 -41.33
CA VAL A 14 5.87 -4.33 -40.93
C VAL A 14 6.83 -3.74 -41.98
N THR A 15 6.52 -2.58 -42.53
CA THR A 15 7.36 -1.93 -43.56
C THR A 15 8.49 -1.10 -42.93
N GLN A 16 9.56 -0.81 -43.68
CA GLN A 16 10.67 0.05 -43.18
C GLN A 16 10.18 1.47 -42.82
N ALA A 17 9.16 1.97 -43.52
CA ALA A 17 8.52 3.24 -43.20
C ALA A 17 7.84 3.21 -41.82
N ASP A 18 7.18 2.10 -41.46
CA ASP A 18 6.57 1.94 -40.13
C ASP A 18 7.62 1.93 -39.01
N ILE A 19 8.82 1.39 -39.28
CA ILE A 19 9.94 1.37 -38.32
C ILE A 19 10.49 2.79 -38.11
N ASP A 20 10.65 3.56 -39.18
CA ASP A 20 11.17 4.92 -39.14
C ASP A 20 10.16 5.90 -38.48
N ASP A 21 8.85 5.70 -38.69
CA ASP A 21 7.78 6.48 -38.05
C ASP A 21 7.67 6.21 -36.54
N VAL A 22 7.77 4.94 -36.12
CA VAL A 22 7.84 4.57 -34.69
C VAL A 22 9.08 5.19 -34.05
N ALA A 23 10.23 5.10 -34.74
CA ALA A 23 11.47 5.66 -34.26
C ALA A 23 11.39 7.18 -34.04
N ARG A 24 10.75 7.89 -34.97
CA ARG A 24 10.53 9.34 -34.90
C ARG A 24 9.58 9.73 -33.76
N ARG A 25 8.53 8.94 -33.54
CA ARG A 25 7.59 9.17 -32.44
C ARG A 25 8.25 9.01 -31.07
N ASP A 26 9.02 7.93 -30.89
CA ASP A 26 9.76 7.69 -29.65
C ASP A 26 10.76 8.83 -29.36
N ASP A 27 11.44 9.35 -30.39
CA ASP A 27 12.37 10.48 -30.25
C ASP A 27 11.65 11.78 -29.86
N LEU A 28 10.47 12.04 -30.43
CA LEU A 28 9.63 13.20 -30.08
C LEU A 28 9.07 13.13 -28.66
N GLU A 29 8.68 11.95 -28.18
CA GLU A 29 8.21 11.73 -26.80
C GLU A 29 9.36 11.96 -25.80
N LEU A 30 10.59 11.56 -26.14
CA LEU A 30 11.79 11.82 -25.33
C LEU A 30 12.15 13.31 -25.28
N GLU A 31 12.07 14.01 -26.42
CA GLU A 31 12.29 15.46 -26.50
C GLU A 31 11.27 16.24 -25.67
N ALA A 32 9.99 15.84 -25.67
CA ALA A 32 8.96 16.45 -24.83
C ALA A 32 9.25 16.25 -23.33
N ALA A 33 9.88 15.14 -22.95
CA ALA A 33 10.35 14.88 -21.59
C ALA A 33 11.62 15.67 -21.19
N GLY A 34 12.17 16.46 -22.10
CA GLY A 34 13.36 17.27 -21.85
C GLY A 34 14.70 16.59 -22.14
N TYR A 35 14.68 15.43 -22.79
CA TYR A 35 15.87 14.63 -23.12
C TYR A 35 16.08 14.58 -24.63
N GLN A 36 17.35 14.62 -25.07
CA GLN A 36 17.70 14.27 -26.45
C GLN A 36 18.29 12.87 -26.48
N ARG A 37 17.98 12.11 -27.54
CA ARG A 37 18.51 10.75 -27.69
C ARG A 37 20.02 10.79 -27.93
N GLU A 38 20.80 10.46 -26.90
CA GLU A 38 22.27 10.37 -27.01
C GLU A 38 22.76 8.94 -27.32
N MET A 39 21.94 7.91 -27.07
CA MET A 39 22.32 6.51 -27.22
C MET A 39 21.60 5.82 -28.39
N PRO A 40 22.27 4.88 -29.09
CA PRO A 40 21.63 4.09 -30.15
C PRO A 40 20.75 2.99 -29.56
N ARG A 41 19.65 2.64 -30.25
CA ARG A 41 18.78 1.51 -29.85
C ARG A 41 19.50 0.17 -30.09
N ARG A 42 19.92 -0.48 -29.00
CA ARG A 42 20.71 -1.72 -29.03
C ARG A 42 19.93 -2.96 -28.61
N PHE A 43 18.79 -2.80 -27.96
CA PHE A 43 18.04 -3.89 -27.38
C PHE A 43 16.74 -4.17 -28.14
N SER A 44 16.53 -5.44 -28.47
CA SER A 44 15.19 -5.97 -28.76
C SER A 44 14.47 -6.31 -27.45
N HIS A 45 13.14 -6.40 -27.49
CA HIS A 45 12.32 -6.85 -26.36
C HIS A 45 12.81 -8.17 -25.74
N TRP A 46 13.27 -9.14 -26.55
CA TRP A 46 13.84 -10.40 -26.06
C TRP A 46 15.19 -10.22 -25.38
N SER A 47 16.11 -9.46 -25.99
CA SER A 47 17.43 -9.22 -25.38
C SER A 47 17.35 -8.39 -24.10
N LEU A 48 16.34 -7.52 -23.97
CA LEU A 48 16.11 -6.73 -22.76
C LEU A 48 15.44 -7.57 -21.66
N GLY A 49 14.50 -8.44 -22.02
CA GLY A 49 13.95 -9.44 -21.09
C GLY A 49 15.03 -10.41 -20.59
N ALA A 50 15.95 -10.84 -21.47
CA ALA A 50 17.11 -11.65 -21.09
C ALA A 50 18.06 -10.90 -20.15
N LEU A 51 18.38 -9.63 -20.46
CA LEU A 51 19.14 -8.77 -19.54
C LEU A 51 18.45 -8.68 -18.18
N SER A 52 17.15 -8.42 -18.15
CA SER A 52 16.42 -8.21 -16.90
C SER A 52 16.30 -9.50 -16.08
N PHE A 53 16.22 -10.66 -16.73
CA PHE A 53 16.37 -11.96 -16.06
C PHE A 53 17.78 -12.18 -15.53
N VAL A 54 18.83 -11.85 -16.30
CA VAL A 54 20.23 -11.98 -15.85
C VAL A 54 20.52 -11.02 -14.68
N LEU A 55 19.86 -9.87 -14.64
CA LEU A 55 20.04 -8.85 -13.62
C LEU A 55 19.19 -9.10 -12.35
N THR A 56 17.97 -9.59 -12.48
CA THR A 56 17.17 -9.99 -11.30
C THR A 56 17.59 -11.36 -10.76
N CYS A 57 17.93 -12.29 -11.67
CA CYS A 57 18.37 -13.67 -11.47
C CYS A 57 18.02 -14.33 -10.11
N THR A 58 16.72 -14.44 -9.83
CA THR A 58 16.21 -14.74 -8.49
C THR A 58 16.74 -16.03 -7.87
N TRP A 59 16.93 -17.07 -8.66
CA TRP A 59 17.48 -18.33 -8.16
C TRP A 59 18.93 -18.21 -7.68
N LEU A 60 19.75 -17.32 -8.28
CA LEU A 60 21.12 -17.06 -7.82
C LEU A 60 21.10 -16.29 -6.51
N GLY A 61 20.19 -15.32 -6.36
CA GLY A 61 19.97 -14.60 -5.11
C GLY A 61 19.53 -15.54 -3.97
N ALA A 62 18.56 -16.42 -4.25
CA ALA A 62 18.06 -17.39 -3.28
C ALA A 62 19.14 -18.40 -2.87
N GLY A 63 19.90 -18.92 -3.84
CA GLY A 63 21.00 -19.85 -3.56
C GLY A 63 22.17 -19.22 -2.80
N SER A 64 22.57 -18.00 -3.16
CA SER A 64 23.70 -17.33 -2.51
C SER A 64 23.43 -16.94 -1.06
N SER A 65 22.17 -16.65 -0.71
CA SER A 65 21.74 -16.24 0.62
C SER A 65 21.10 -17.35 1.46
N ILE A 66 21.02 -18.59 0.94
CA ILE A 66 20.26 -19.70 1.56
C ILE A 66 20.65 -19.99 3.01
N GLY A 67 21.92 -19.82 3.37
CA GLY A 67 22.39 -20.06 4.73
C GLY A 67 21.77 -19.14 5.78
N ILE A 68 21.51 -17.88 5.40
CA ILE A 68 20.88 -16.89 6.28
C ILE A 68 19.43 -17.32 6.52
N SER A 69 18.68 -17.62 5.46
CA SER A 69 17.29 -18.07 5.58
C SER A 69 17.12 -19.39 6.33
N LEU A 70 18.04 -20.35 6.16
CA LEU A 70 18.04 -21.61 6.92
C LEU A 70 18.29 -21.39 8.42
N THR A 71 19.09 -20.38 8.78
CA THR A 71 19.29 -19.99 10.18
C THR A 71 18.03 -19.30 10.74
N GLU A 72 17.37 -18.49 9.90
CA GLU A 72 16.20 -17.70 10.30
C GLU A 72 14.95 -18.54 10.52
N ALA A 73 14.62 -19.44 9.59
CA ALA A 73 13.35 -20.14 9.62
C ALA A 73 13.42 -21.58 9.08
N SER A 74 14.61 -22.20 9.13
CA SER A 74 14.87 -23.56 8.64
C SER A 74 14.41 -23.77 7.18
N SER A 75 14.14 -25.01 6.78
CA SER A 75 13.73 -25.41 5.43
C SER A 75 12.42 -24.77 4.96
N ALA A 76 11.31 -25.00 5.67
CA ALA A 76 10.00 -24.58 5.22
C ALA A 76 9.87 -23.06 5.24
N GLY A 77 10.43 -22.40 6.25
CA GLY A 77 10.46 -20.95 6.30
C GLY A 77 11.28 -20.35 5.15
N THR A 78 12.43 -20.95 4.81
CA THR A 78 13.20 -20.56 3.62
C THR A 78 12.37 -20.72 2.34
N LEU A 79 11.65 -21.83 2.16
CA LEU A 79 10.85 -22.08 0.97
C LEU A 79 9.65 -21.14 0.83
N TRP A 80 8.87 -20.98 1.90
CA TRP A 80 7.63 -20.18 1.88
C TRP A 80 7.89 -18.67 1.93
N SER A 81 9.07 -18.24 2.38
CA SER A 81 9.47 -16.83 2.31
C SER A 81 9.61 -16.31 0.87
N LEU A 82 10.05 -17.16 -0.09
CA LEU A 82 10.26 -16.80 -1.50
C LEU A 82 8.97 -16.35 -2.23
N PRO A 83 7.85 -17.10 -2.23
CA PRO A 83 6.64 -16.66 -2.92
C PRO A 83 6.06 -15.40 -2.29
N ILE A 84 6.17 -15.23 -0.96
CA ILE A 84 5.71 -14.03 -0.26
C ILE A 84 6.57 -12.83 -0.68
N ALA A 85 7.89 -12.95 -0.63
CA ALA A 85 8.82 -11.89 -1.04
C ALA A 85 8.69 -11.52 -2.52
N GLY A 86 8.48 -12.51 -3.39
CA GLY A 86 8.27 -12.27 -4.82
C GLY A 86 6.93 -11.60 -5.11
N LEU A 87 5.86 -11.94 -4.40
CA LEU A 87 4.57 -11.25 -4.52
C LEU A 87 4.66 -9.79 -4.03
N MET A 88 5.34 -9.57 -2.90
CA MET A 88 5.63 -8.24 -2.37
C MET A 88 6.40 -7.38 -3.38
N THR A 89 7.46 -7.95 -3.98
CA THR A 89 8.25 -7.23 -4.98
C THR A 89 7.46 -6.99 -6.26
N LEU A 90 6.60 -7.93 -6.68
CA LEU A 90 5.72 -7.78 -7.83
C LEU A 90 4.78 -6.57 -7.70
N ILE A 91 4.27 -6.29 -6.50
CA ILE A 91 3.43 -5.12 -6.23
C ILE A 91 4.23 -3.82 -6.46
N VAL A 92 5.44 -3.73 -5.89
CA VAL A 92 6.33 -2.57 -6.05
C VAL A 92 6.68 -2.36 -7.52
N SER A 93 7.04 -3.43 -8.23
CA SER A 93 7.44 -3.37 -9.63
C SER A 93 6.27 -3.10 -10.57
N ALA A 94 5.04 -3.49 -10.21
CA ALA A 94 3.84 -3.11 -10.95
C ALA A 94 3.60 -1.59 -10.89
N GLY A 95 3.77 -0.96 -9.71
CA GLY A 95 3.67 0.49 -9.58
C GLY A 95 4.76 1.22 -10.38
N MET A 96 5.96 0.65 -10.45
CA MET A 96 7.02 1.16 -11.32
C MET A 96 6.72 0.97 -12.81
N ALA A 97 6.13 -0.17 -13.19
CA ALA A 97 5.73 -0.44 -14.56
C ALA A 97 4.66 0.55 -15.04
N GLU A 98 3.74 0.96 -14.17
CA GLU A 98 2.76 2.03 -14.43
C GLU A 98 3.47 3.38 -14.69
N LEU A 99 4.39 3.78 -13.81
CA LEU A 99 5.18 5.00 -13.96
C LEU A 99 6.05 4.99 -15.22
N ALA A 100 6.71 3.87 -15.52
CA ALA A 100 7.51 3.68 -16.71
C ALA A 100 6.67 3.73 -17.99
N SER A 101 5.40 3.34 -17.94
CA SER A 101 4.50 3.43 -19.09
C SER A 101 4.09 4.87 -19.41
N ALA A 102 3.96 5.72 -18.39
CA ALA A 102 3.61 7.13 -18.50
C ALA A 102 4.83 8.02 -18.79
N TYR A 103 5.98 7.68 -18.20
CA TYR A 103 7.22 8.44 -18.23
C TYR A 103 8.42 7.53 -18.56
N PRO A 104 8.52 7.06 -19.82
CA PRO A 104 9.53 6.08 -20.25
C PRO A 104 10.91 6.72 -20.48
N VAL A 105 11.50 7.30 -19.44
CA VAL A 105 12.84 7.93 -19.53
C VAL A 105 13.87 7.12 -18.74
N ALA A 106 15.11 7.11 -19.22
CA ALA A 106 16.21 6.38 -18.57
C ALA A 106 16.47 6.84 -17.13
N GLY A 107 16.02 8.05 -16.76
CA GLY A 107 16.10 8.55 -15.39
C GLY A 107 15.15 7.88 -14.38
N ALA A 108 14.23 7.02 -14.82
CA ALA A 108 13.42 6.13 -13.99
C ALA A 108 12.95 6.79 -12.67
N GLN A 109 13.32 6.21 -11.52
CA GLN A 109 12.84 6.57 -10.18
C GLN A 109 13.00 8.07 -9.84
N TYR A 110 14.15 8.67 -10.16
CA TYR A 110 14.40 10.09 -9.83
C TYR A 110 13.58 11.04 -10.70
N TYR A 111 13.35 10.67 -11.96
CA TYR A 111 12.50 11.43 -12.87
C TYR A 111 11.03 11.27 -12.49
N TRP A 112 10.57 10.06 -12.20
CA TRP A 112 9.20 9.83 -11.73
C TRP A 112 8.90 10.61 -10.46
N SER A 113 9.85 10.65 -9.52
CA SER A 113 9.71 11.43 -8.28
C SER A 113 9.58 12.93 -8.55
N PHE A 114 10.30 13.44 -9.55
CA PHE A 114 10.15 14.82 -10.00
C PHE A 114 8.77 15.07 -10.60
N MET A 115 8.24 14.16 -11.42
CA MET A 115 6.94 14.34 -12.08
C MET A 115 5.77 14.30 -11.08
N VAL A 116 5.85 13.43 -10.07
CA VAL A 116 4.72 13.18 -9.15
C VAL A 116 4.73 14.05 -7.89
N ALA A 117 5.87 14.61 -7.49
CA ALA A 117 5.96 15.54 -6.35
C ALA A 117 5.26 16.89 -6.62
N SER A 118 4.96 17.67 -5.58
CA SER A 118 4.43 19.04 -5.71
C SER A 118 5.53 20.05 -6.02
N ASP A 119 5.22 21.12 -6.75
CA ASP A 119 6.20 22.05 -7.35
C ASP A 119 7.29 22.55 -6.39
N GLU A 120 6.96 22.75 -5.12
CA GLU A 120 7.90 23.17 -4.08
C GLU A 120 8.95 22.09 -3.76
N TYR A 121 8.59 20.80 -3.81
CA TYR A 121 9.41 19.67 -3.37
C TYR A 121 9.97 18.81 -4.52
N ARG A 122 9.52 18.99 -5.77
CA ARG A 122 9.98 18.21 -6.94
C ARG A 122 11.50 18.13 -7.07
N PRO A 123 12.27 19.22 -6.94
CA PRO A 123 13.73 19.17 -7.07
C PRO A 123 14.40 18.36 -5.95
N PHE A 124 13.89 18.45 -4.71
CA PHE A 124 14.43 17.70 -3.58
C PHE A 124 14.12 16.20 -3.71
N ALA A 125 12.86 15.85 -4.00
CA ALA A 125 12.42 14.46 -4.16
C ALA A 125 13.23 13.74 -5.26
N SER A 126 13.47 14.44 -6.37
CA SER A 126 14.29 13.94 -7.47
C SER A 126 15.75 13.75 -7.07
N PHE A 127 16.37 14.75 -6.42
CA PHE A 127 17.76 14.67 -5.97
C PHE A 127 17.98 13.54 -4.96
N PHE A 128 17.11 13.47 -3.95
CA PHE A 128 17.18 12.45 -2.90
C PHE A 128 17.03 11.05 -3.49
N ASN A 129 16.01 10.83 -4.32
CA ASN A 129 15.80 9.53 -4.94
C ASN A 129 16.97 9.11 -5.86
N GLY A 130 17.52 10.05 -6.64
CA GLY A 130 18.71 9.79 -7.46
C GLY A 130 19.90 9.26 -6.64
N TRP A 131 20.13 9.79 -5.43
CA TRP A 131 21.18 9.29 -4.53
C TRP A 131 20.85 7.94 -3.91
N MET A 132 19.59 7.68 -3.57
CA MET A 132 19.16 6.37 -3.09
C MET A 132 19.42 5.29 -4.14
N SER A 133 19.05 5.56 -5.40
CA SER A 133 19.29 4.65 -6.52
C SER A 133 20.80 4.41 -6.76
N ILE A 134 21.62 5.46 -6.88
CA ILE A 134 23.07 5.33 -7.11
C ILE A 134 23.74 4.55 -5.98
N GLY A 135 23.45 4.89 -4.73
CA GLY A 135 24.00 4.17 -3.56
C GLY A 135 23.59 2.70 -3.57
N GLY A 136 22.31 2.43 -3.85
CA GLY A 136 21.76 1.09 -4.00
C GLY A 136 22.50 0.24 -5.03
N TRP A 137 22.78 0.80 -6.22
CA TRP A 137 23.51 0.09 -7.28
C TRP A 137 24.99 -0.14 -6.96
N TRP A 138 25.66 0.78 -6.27
CA TRP A 138 27.04 0.57 -5.79
C TRP A 138 27.10 -0.54 -4.72
N PHE A 139 26.16 -0.57 -3.79
CA PHE A 139 26.07 -1.62 -2.77
C PHE A 139 25.66 -2.97 -3.37
N GLY A 140 24.74 -2.98 -4.34
CA GLY A 140 24.35 -4.20 -5.07
C GLY A 140 25.51 -4.80 -5.86
N SER A 141 26.29 -3.96 -6.56
CA SER A 141 27.51 -4.40 -7.26
C SER A 141 28.54 -4.97 -6.29
N SER A 142 28.71 -4.34 -5.12
CA SER A 142 29.57 -4.84 -4.05
C SER A 142 29.09 -6.19 -3.51
N SER A 143 27.78 -6.38 -3.34
CA SER A 143 27.19 -7.63 -2.88
C SER A 143 27.55 -8.80 -3.81
N VAL A 144 27.28 -8.64 -5.10
CA VAL A 144 27.48 -9.70 -6.10
C VAL A 144 28.96 -10.03 -6.25
N ALA A 145 29.82 -9.01 -6.32
CA ALA A 145 31.27 -9.22 -6.37
C ALA A 145 31.78 -9.98 -5.13
N ASN A 146 31.22 -9.69 -3.96
CA ASN A 146 31.56 -10.40 -2.72
C ASN A 146 31.15 -11.87 -2.79
N PHE A 147 29.91 -12.18 -3.16
CA PHE A 147 29.46 -13.56 -3.28
C PHE A 147 30.27 -14.34 -4.31
N VAL A 148 30.54 -13.79 -5.49
CA VAL A 148 31.34 -14.46 -6.52
C VAL A 148 32.77 -14.70 -6.03
N SER A 149 33.36 -13.74 -5.30
CA SER A 149 34.69 -13.93 -4.70
C SER A 149 34.70 -15.05 -3.65
N SER A 150 33.67 -15.13 -2.80
CA SER A 150 33.49 -16.22 -1.84
C SER A 150 33.29 -17.57 -2.53
N MET A 151 32.55 -17.62 -3.64
CA MET A 151 32.32 -18.85 -4.41
C MET A 151 33.63 -19.39 -4.99
N ILE A 152 34.47 -18.52 -5.56
CA ILE A 152 35.79 -18.89 -6.06
C ILE A 152 36.66 -19.44 -4.92
N LEU A 153 36.69 -18.76 -3.77
CA LEU A 153 37.44 -19.24 -2.61
C LEU A 153 36.89 -20.55 -2.05
N SER A 154 35.57 -20.76 -2.04
CA SER A 154 34.96 -22.00 -1.54
C SER A 154 35.39 -23.22 -2.36
N ILE A 155 35.59 -23.06 -3.67
CA ILE A 155 36.14 -24.10 -4.55
C ILE A 155 37.60 -24.42 -4.17
N VAL A 156 38.42 -23.39 -3.94
CA VAL A 156 39.83 -23.54 -3.56
C VAL A 156 39.94 -24.25 -2.20
N ILE A 157 39.18 -23.81 -1.20
CA ILE A 157 39.15 -24.42 0.14
C ILE A 157 38.66 -25.87 0.07
N GLY A 158 37.69 -26.16 -0.79
CA GLY A 158 37.19 -27.52 -1.02
C GLY A 158 38.25 -28.46 -1.61
N TRP A 159 39.11 -27.97 -2.50
CA TRP A 159 40.20 -28.76 -3.11
C TRP A 159 41.47 -28.81 -2.28
N TYR A 160 41.75 -27.76 -1.51
CA TYR A 160 42.93 -27.62 -0.65
C TYR A 160 42.49 -27.31 0.79
N PRO A 161 42.10 -28.33 1.58
CA PRO A 161 41.59 -28.13 2.94
C PRO A 161 42.59 -27.44 3.89
N ASP A 162 43.90 -27.54 3.61
CA ASP A 162 44.96 -26.90 4.41
C ASP A 162 45.11 -25.39 4.11
N TYR A 163 44.42 -24.88 3.09
CA TYR A 163 44.46 -23.46 2.74
C TYR A 163 43.57 -22.64 3.67
N THR A 164 44.18 -21.76 4.47
CA THR A 164 43.46 -20.81 5.32
C THR A 164 43.25 -19.48 4.56
N PRO A 165 42.01 -19.13 4.17
CA PRO A 165 41.73 -17.90 3.45
C PRO A 165 41.90 -16.68 4.37
N ALA A 166 42.82 -15.78 4.03
CA ALA A 166 42.90 -14.46 4.65
C ALA A 166 41.91 -13.49 3.96
N SER A 167 41.36 -12.53 4.71
CA SER A 167 40.35 -11.58 4.18
C SER A 167 40.84 -10.79 2.95
N TRP A 168 42.15 -10.54 2.85
CA TRP A 168 42.73 -9.85 1.70
C TRP A 168 42.77 -10.69 0.43
N HIS A 169 42.80 -12.03 0.51
CA HIS A 169 42.69 -12.90 -0.65
C HIS A 169 41.34 -12.68 -1.36
N GLN A 170 40.26 -12.65 -0.59
CA GLN A 170 38.91 -12.39 -1.09
C GLN A 170 38.79 -10.99 -1.68
N TRP A 171 39.32 -9.98 -0.98
CA TRP A 171 39.29 -8.60 -1.45
C TRP A 171 40.02 -8.41 -2.79
N LEU A 172 41.16 -9.07 -3.03
CA LEU A 172 41.85 -8.99 -4.32
C LEU A 172 41.02 -9.59 -5.46
N ILE A 173 40.37 -10.72 -5.23
CA ILE A 173 39.48 -11.35 -6.22
C ILE A 173 38.29 -10.42 -6.49
N TYR A 174 37.68 -9.88 -5.43
CA TYR A 174 36.59 -8.91 -5.50
C TYR A 174 36.94 -7.70 -6.38
N VAL A 175 38.09 -7.06 -6.13
CA VAL A 175 38.56 -5.89 -6.92
C VAL A 175 38.78 -6.30 -8.38
N LEU A 176 39.43 -7.44 -8.63
CA LEU A 176 39.67 -7.94 -9.98
C LEU A 176 38.35 -8.13 -10.75
N LEU A 177 37.33 -8.73 -10.14
CA LEU A 177 36.02 -8.94 -10.75
C LEU A 177 35.34 -7.61 -11.14
N ILE A 178 35.40 -6.60 -10.27
CA ILE A 178 34.83 -5.27 -10.55
C ILE A 178 35.51 -4.63 -11.75
N TRP A 179 36.84 -4.68 -11.83
CA TRP A 179 37.58 -4.07 -12.94
C TRP A 179 37.41 -4.83 -14.25
N ILE A 180 37.23 -6.16 -14.21
CA ILE A 180 36.83 -6.93 -15.40
C ILE A 180 35.43 -6.50 -15.85
N ALA A 181 34.47 -6.38 -14.94
CA ALA A 181 33.11 -5.95 -15.26
C ALA A 181 33.09 -4.52 -15.86
N ALA A 182 33.87 -3.60 -15.31
CA ALA A 182 34.05 -2.25 -15.85
C ALA A 182 34.69 -2.26 -17.24
N ALA A 183 35.75 -3.06 -17.44
CA ALA A 183 36.42 -3.20 -18.73
C ALA A 183 35.48 -3.76 -19.82
N VAL A 184 34.67 -4.78 -19.49
CA VAL A 184 33.65 -5.33 -20.41
C VAL A 184 32.61 -4.26 -20.78
N ASN A 185 32.14 -3.48 -19.81
CA ASN A 185 31.19 -2.40 -20.06
C ASN A 185 31.73 -1.28 -20.95
N ILE A 186 33.04 -1.00 -20.88
CA ILE A 186 33.70 0.03 -21.69
C ILE A 186 34.06 -0.49 -23.08
N LEU A 187 34.73 -1.65 -23.14
CA LEU A 187 35.38 -2.16 -24.35
C LEU A 187 34.44 -3.03 -25.20
N ALA A 188 33.52 -3.74 -24.58
CA ALA A 188 32.64 -4.72 -25.23
C ALA A 188 31.16 -4.30 -25.24
N SER A 189 30.87 -2.99 -25.15
CA SER A 189 29.50 -2.45 -25.03
C SER A 189 28.54 -2.88 -26.16
N ASN A 190 29.06 -3.18 -27.35
CA ASN A 190 28.28 -3.67 -28.49
C ASN A 190 27.98 -5.18 -28.42
N TRP A 191 28.70 -5.92 -27.58
CA TRP A 191 28.52 -7.37 -27.39
C TRP A 191 27.59 -7.70 -26.22
N ILE A 192 27.38 -6.76 -25.30
CA ILE A 192 26.52 -6.91 -24.11
C ILE A 192 25.15 -7.55 -24.42
N PRO A 193 24.37 -7.11 -25.44
CA PRO A 193 23.07 -7.73 -25.70
C PRO A 193 23.16 -9.23 -26.07
N ARG A 194 24.21 -9.62 -26.80
CA ARG A 194 24.46 -11.02 -27.16
C ARG A 194 24.93 -11.82 -25.96
N PHE A 195 25.81 -11.23 -25.15
CA PHE A 195 26.29 -11.83 -23.90
C PHE A 195 25.13 -12.11 -22.94
N ASN A 196 24.23 -11.15 -22.72
CA ASN A 196 23.07 -11.33 -21.84
C ASN A 196 22.13 -12.44 -22.34
N THR A 197 21.94 -12.54 -23.66
CA THR A 197 21.14 -13.62 -24.24
C THR A 197 21.81 -14.98 -24.03
N PHE A 198 23.13 -15.08 -24.22
CA PHE A 198 23.89 -16.30 -23.92
C PHE A 198 23.78 -16.69 -22.44
N VAL A 199 23.99 -15.73 -21.53
CA VAL A 199 23.92 -15.96 -20.08
C VAL A 199 22.51 -16.38 -19.67
N PHE A 200 21.46 -15.81 -20.25
CA PHE A 200 20.08 -16.24 -19.99
C PHE A 200 19.90 -17.75 -20.21
N PHE A 201 20.31 -18.26 -21.37
CA PHE A 201 20.23 -19.69 -21.67
C PHE A 201 21.14 -20.53 -20.77
N LEU A 202 22.37 -20.05 -20.52
CA LEU A 202 23.30 -20.73 -19.62
C LEU A 202 22.76 -20.82 -18.20
N SER A 203 22.14 -19.76 -17.69
CA SER A 203 21.53 -19.74 -16.36
C SER A 203 20.33 -20.69 -16.26
N ALA A 204 19.46 -20.71 -17.28
CA ALA A 204 18.35 -21.66 -17.33
C ALA A 204 18.84 -23.12 -17.36
N LEU A 205 19.90 -23.39 -18.14
CA LEU A 205 20.54 -24.71 -18.21
C LEU A 205 21.19 -25.08 -16.87
N THR A 206 21.93 -24.15 -16.26
CA THR A 206 22.64 -24.38 -15.00
C THR A 206 21.66 -24.65 -13.86
N LEU A 207 20.59 -23.86 -13.75
CA LEU A 207 19.51 -24.09 -12.79
C LEU A 207 18.90 -25.49 -12.96
N SER A 208 18.51 -25.83 -14.20
CA SER A 208 17.80 -27.08 -14.48
C SER A 208 18.70 -28.29 -14.25
N ALA A 209 19.95 -28.22 -14.72
CA ALA A 209 20.94 -29.26 -14.52
C ALA A 209 21.25 -29.46 -13.03
N THR A 210 21.43 -28.37 -12.28
CA THR A 210 21.69 -28.45 -10.83
C THR A 210 20.52 -29.11 -10.10
N ALA A 211 19.29 -28.66 -10.35
CA ALA A 211 18.11 -29.23 -9.72
C ALA A 211 17.96 -30.74 -10.03
N ILE A 212 18.12 -31.14 -11.30
CA ILE A 212 18.05 -32.54 -11.71
C ILE A 212 19.17 -33.36 -11.04
N ILE A 213 20.40 -32.86 -11.03
CA ILE A 213 21.54 -33.56 -10.41
C ILE A 213 21.27 -33.79 -8.93
N LEU A 214 20.80 -32.77 -8.19
CA LEU A 214 20.52 -32.89 -6.77
C LEU A 214 19.37 -33.88 -6.52
N PHE A 215 18.28 -33.83 -7.27
CA PHE A 215 17.18 -34.80 -7.12
C PHE A 215 17.58 -36.24 -7.45
N VAL A 216 18.41 -36.43 -8.49
CA VAL A 216 18.79 -37.78 -8.95
C VAL A 216 19.87 -38.38 -8.07
N VAL A 217 20.89 -37.61 -7.70
CA VAL A 217 22.06 -38.12 -6.96
C VAL A 217 21.76 -38.24 -5.47
N ALA A 218 21.03 -37.28 -4.89
CA ALA A 218 20.69 -37.31 -3.47
C ALA A 218 19.51 -38.24 -3.13
N ARG A 219 18.94 -38.96 -4.12
CA ARG A 219 17.72 -39.77 -3.98
C ARG A 219 17.73 -40.84 -2.89
N ASP A 220 18.92 -41.25 -2.46
CA ASP A 220 19.11 -42.31 -1.46
C ASP A 220 19.55 -41.73 -0.09
N HIS A 221 19.73 -40.41 0.01
CA HIS A 221 20.21 -39.69 1.22
C HIS A 221 19.72 -38.24 1.28
N HIS A 222 18.41 -38.05 1.05
CA HIS A 222 17.75 -36.74 1.02
C HIS A 222 17.03 -36.39 2.31
N ALA A 223 16.69 -35.12 2.48
CA ALA A 223 15.79 -34.67 3.53
C ALA A 223 14.36 -35.23 3.37
N SER A 224 13.64 -35.43 4.47
CA SER A 224 12.24 -35.88 4.42
C SER A 224 11.32 -34.77 3.89
N ALA A 225 10.27 -35.14 3.15
CA ALA A 225 9.29 -34.18 2.65
C ALA A 225 8.61 -33.38 3.78
N GLU A 226 8.39 -34.04 4.93
CA GLU A 226 7.88 -33.39 6.13
C GLU A 226 8.80 -32.26 6.59
N TRP A 227 10.11 -32.51 6.72
CA TRP A 227 11.06 -31.48 7.11
C TRP A 227 11.11 -30.36 6.07
N ILE A 228 11.18 -30.70 4.78
CA ILE A 228 11.26 -29.71 3.69
C ILE A 228 10.09 -28.71 3.75
N PHE A 229 8.85 -29.19 3.91
CA PHE A 229 7.66 -28.34 3.76
C PHE A 229 7.03 -27.83 5.06
N THR A 230 7.43 -28.36 6.23
CA THR A 230 6.80 -28.01 7.51
C THR A 230 7.76 -27.49 8.58
N ASP A 231 9.06 -27.80 8.52
CA ASP A 231 9.99 -27.38 9.57
C ASP A 231 10.30 -25.88 9.50
N THR A 232 9.97 -25.17 10.57
CA THR A 232 10.17 -23.73 10.74
C THR A 232 11.05 -23.42 11.95
N THR A 233 11.87 -24.40 12.37
CA THR A 233 12.71 -24.29 13.56
C THR A 233 13.59 -23.03 13.50
N ASN A 234 13.37 -22.14 14.46
CA ASN A 234 14.08 -20.89 14.60
C ASN A 234 15.42 -21.10 15.31
N GLN A 235 16.52 -20.77 14.63
CA GLN A 235 17.89 -20.87 15.17
C GLN A 235 18.55 -19.49 15.35
N THR A 236 17.77 -18.42 15.25
CA THR A 236 18.27 -17.04 15.39
C THR A 236 18.53 -16.65 16.84
N GLY A 237 17.86 -17.28 17.81
CA GLY A 237 17.84 -16.84 19.19
C GLY A 237 16.83 -15.72 19.49
N TRP A 238 16.06 -15.25 18.50
CA TRP A 238 14.88 -14.43 18.75
C TRP A 238 13.76 -15.27 19.39
N PRO A 239 13.01 -14.75 20.37
CA PRO A 239 12.00 -15.52 21.11
C PRO A 239 10.72 -15.81 20.31
N SER A 240 10.54 -15.20 19.14
CA SER A 240 9.34 -15.34 18.31
C SER A 240 9.69 -15.95 16.96
N ASP A 241 9.12 -17.13 16.67
CA ASP A 241 9.26 -17.80 15.37
C ASP A 241 8.62 -17.00 14.23
N GLY A 242 7.52 -16.29 14.53
CA GLY A 242 6.89 -15.38 13.58
C GLY A 242 7.82 -14.23 13.18
N PHE A 243 8.55 -13.65 14.15
CA PHE A 243 9.53 -12.61 13.85
C PHE A 243 10.71 -13.16 13.05
N ALA A 244 11.22 -14.35 13.39
CA ALA A 244 12.29 -15.01 12.64
C ALA A 244 11.88 -15.33 11.19
N PHE A 245 10.63 -15.75 10.97
CA PHE A 245 10.06 -15.92 9.63
C PHE A 245 9.94 -14.60 8.86
N MET A 246 9.64 -13.48 9.53
CA MET A 246 9.65 -12.15 8.90
C MET A 246 11.06 -11.70 8.50
N LEU A 247 12.10 -12.08 9.26
CA LEU A 247 13.49 -11.90 8.86
C LEU A 247 13.80 -12.72 7.60
N ALA A 248 13.33 -13.98 7.54
CA ALA A 248 13.48 -14.83 6.35
C ALA A 248 12.79 -14.24 5.10
N ILE A 249 11.59 -13.67 5.24
CA ILE A 249 10.91 -12.93 4.15
C ILE A 249 11.75 -11.74 3.71
N SER A 250 12.30 -10.98 4.65
CA SER A 250 13.16 -9.84 4.35
C SER A 250 14.41 -10.29 3.58
N ASN A 251 15.08 -11.36 4.02
CA ASN A 251 16.22 -11.91 3.26
C ASN A 251 15.79 -12.42 1.87
N ALA A 252 14.61 -13.02 1.73
CA ALA A 252 14.12 -13.49 0.44
C ALA A 252 13.87 -12.36 -0.58
N VAL A 253 13.56 -11.13 -0.14
CA VAL A 253 13.41 -9.95 -1.01
C VAL A 253 14.72 -9.61 -1.74
N TYR A 254 15.89 -9.92 -1.15
CA TYR A 254 17.19 -9.77 -1.83
C TYR A 254 17.21 -10.48 -3.19
N SER A 255 16.57 -11.65 -3.28
CA SER A 255 16.49 -12.45 -4.50
C SER A 255 15.69 -11.80 -5.62
N PHE A 256 14.90 -10.76 -5.32
CA PHE A 256 14.06 -10.07 -6.31
C PHE A 256 14.54 -8.65 -6.61
N LEU A 257 15.72 -8.26 -6.12
CA LEU A 257 16.32 -6.97 -6.43
C LEU A 257 16.66 -6.82 -7.92
N GLY A 258 16.70 -5.56 -8.38
CA GLY A 258 17.08 -5.22 -9.75
C GLY A 258 15.95 -5.29 -10.78
N SER A 259 14.69 -5.45 -10.35
CA SER A 259 13.52 -5.40 -11.25
C SER A 259 13.36 -4.06 -12.00
N ASP A 260 13.97 -3.00 -11.48
CA ASP A 260 13.97 -1.64 -12.02
C ASP A 260 14.95 -1.42 -13.17
N CYS A 261 15.89 -2.33 -13.40
CA CYS A 261 16.92 -2.19 -14.43
C CYS A 261 16.37 -1.92 -15.84
N GLY A 262 15.22 -2.52 -16.18
CA GLY A 262 14.55 -2.30 -17.45
C GLY A 262 14.16 -0.84 -17.68
N ALA A 263 13.88 -0.08 -16.61
CA ALA A 263 13.55 1.34 -16.67
C ALA A 263 14.76 2.21 -17.03
N HIS A 264 15.97 1.80 -16.68
CA HIS A 264 17.19 2.54 -17.01
C HIS A 264 17.62 2.35 -18.48
N MET A 265 16.95 1.46 -19.23
CA MET A 265 17.26 1.15 -20.63
C MET A 265 16.17 1.65 -21.62
N CYS A 266 15.29 2.56 -21.18
CA CYS A 266 14.19 3.08 -22.01
C CYS A 266 14.65 3.67 -23.35
N GLU A 267 15.81 4.33 -23.38
CA GLU A 267 16.33 4.99 -24.59
C GLU A 267 16.91 3.99 -25.62
N GLU A 268 17.26 2.78 -25.16
CA GLU A 268 17.92 1.77 -26.00
C GLU A 268 16.94 0.73 -26.59
N ILE A 269 15.62 0.87 -26.33
CA ILE A 269 14.55 -0.03 -26.79
C ILE A 269 13.49 0.71 -27.64
N PRO A 270 12.94 0.09 -28.70
CA PRO A 270 11.79 0.65 -29.41
C PRO A 270 10.48 0.56 -28.61
N ASN A 271 9.58 1.53 -28.77
CA ASN A 271 8.28 1.62 -28.08
C ASN A 271 8.39 1.51 -26.55
N PRO A 272 9.16 2.37 -25.88
CA PRO A 272 9.51 2.20 -24.47
C PRO A 272 8.28 2.26 -23.54
N CYS A 273 7.28 3.10 -23.84
CA CYS A 273 5.98 3.15 -23.13
C CYS A 273 5.30 1.78 -22.95
N LYS A 274 5.52 0.83 -23.88
CA LYS A 274 4.91 -0.51 -23.83
C LYS A 274 5.88 -1.61 -23.44
N ASN A 275 7.13 -1.50 -23.87
CA ASN A 275 8.09 -2.57 -23.72
C ASN A 275 8.84 -2.52 -22.38
N VAL A 276 9.06 -1.32 -21.83
CA VAL A 276 9.72 -1.16 -20.52
C VAL A 276 8.86 -1.75 -19.38
N PRO A 277 7.54 -1.47 -19.28
CA PRO A 277 6.69 -2.08 -18.26
C PRO A 277 6.73 -3.62 -18.27
N LYS A 278 6.73 -4.23 -19.47
CA LYS A 278 6.81 -5.69 -19.63
C LYS A 278 8.12 -6.25 -19.10
N VAL A 279 9.20 -5.55 -19.40
CA VAL A 279 10.57 -5.95 -19.04
C VAL A 279 10.83 -5.80 -17.54
N ILE A 280 10.14 -4.88 -16.85
CA ILE A 280 10.12 -4.80 -15.37
C ILE A 280 9.40 -6.02 -14.77
N MET A 281 8.30 -6.48 -15.39
CA MET A 281 7.44 -7.53 -14.83
C MET A 281 7.90 -8.97 -15.13
N TYR A 282 8.43 -9.23 -16.34
CA TYR A 282 8.81 -10.59 -16.77
C TYR A 282 9.83 -11.29 -15.85
N PRO A 283 10.91 -10.63 -15.38
CA PRO A 283 11.90 -11.26 -14.53
C PRO A 283 11.34 -11.74 -13.19
N LEU A 284 10.36 -11.03 -12.62
CA LEU A 284 9.75 -11.41 -11.35
C LEU A 284 8.85 -12.63 -11.49
N GLY A 285 8.05 -12.69 -12.56
CA GLY A 285 7.25 -13.87 -12.88
C GLY A 285 8.12 -15.10 -13.13
N MET A 286 9.18 -14.95 -13.93
CA MET A 286 10.15 -16.02 -14.15
C MET A 286 10.93 -16.37 -12.87
N GLY A 287 11.26 -15.38 -12.04
CA GLY A 287 11.97 -15.54 -10.78
C GLY A 287 11.19 -16.38 -9.77
N LEU A 288 9.90 -16.08 -9.58
CA LEU A 288 8.99 -16.87 -8.75
C LEU A 288 8.91 -18.34 -9.21
N LEU A 289 8.83 -18.56 -10.52
CA LEU A 289 8.76 -19.91 -11.10
C LEU A 289 10.08 -20.68 -11.04
N THR A 290 11.22 -20.00 -10.99
CA THR A 290 12.55 -20.63 -11.05
C THR A 290 13.20 -20.80 -9.68
N ALA A 291 13.05 -19.81 -8.78
CA ALA A 291 13.69 -19.83 -7.47
C ALA A 291 13.07 -20.87 -6.53
N PHE A 292 11.76 -21.09 -6.59
CA PHE A 292 11.09 -22.05 -5.71
C PHE A 292 11.53 -23.49 -6.00
N PRO A 293 11.45 -24.03 -7.23
CA PRO A 293 11.92 -25.39 -7.52
C PRO A 293 13.42 -25.58 -7.27
N PHE A 294 14.23 -24.56 -7.57
CA PHE A 294 15.65 -24.60 -7.30
C PHE A 294 15.95 -24.71 -5.80
N THR A 295 15.27 -23.90 -4.97
CA THR A 295 15.44 -23.96 -3.51
C THR A 295 14.96 -25.28 -2.93
N VAL A 296 13.86 -25.86 -3.45
CA VAL A 296 13.43 -27.21 -3.08
C VAL A 296 14.55 -28.23 -3.37
N SER A 297 15.22 -28.13 -4.53
CA SER A 297 16.33 -29.03 -4.85
C SER A 297 17.54 -28.89 -3.93
N LEU A 298 17.83 -27.66 -3.47
CA LEU A 298 18.89 -27.41 -2.49
C LEU A 298 18.55 -28.02 -1.14
N VAL A 299 17.35 -27.75 -0.62
CA VAL A 299 16.91 -28.24 0.70
C VAL A 299 16.72 -29.76 0.69
N TYR A 300 16.28 -30.34 -0.44
CA TYR A 300 16.22 -31.79 -0.64
C TYR A 300 17.58 -32.48 -0.47
N ALA A 301 18.65 -31.85 -0.94
CA ALA A 301 20.01 -32.37 -0.86
C ALA A 301 20.66 -32.23 0.53
N ILE A 302 19.98 -31.61 1.50
CA ILE A 302 20.51 -31.44 2.86
C ILE A 302 20.31 -32.75 3.64
N SER A 303 21.41 -33.34 4.08
CA SER A 303 21.41 -34.47 5.02
C SER A 303 21.81 -34.06 6.44
N ASP A 304 22.59 -32.98 6.57
CA ASP A 304 23.08 -32.47 7.84
C ASP A 304 23.11 -30.93 7.81
N ILE A 305 22.08 -30.31 8.41
CA ILE A 305 21.93 -28.85 8.45
C ILE A 305 23.02 -28.18 9.29
N GLU A 306 23.48 -28.82 10.37
CA GLU A 306 24.53 -28.22 11.21
C GLU A 306 25.85 -28.08 10.44
N LYS A 307 26.21 -29.07 9.62
CA LYS A 307 27.37 -28.96 8.72
C LYS A 307 27.20 -27.89 7.65
N VAL A 308 25.99 -27.69 7.15
CA VAL A 308 25.68 -26.62 6.18
C VAL A 308 25.87 -25.25 6.82
N LEU A 309 25.33 -25.04 8.03
CA LEU A 309 25.39 -23.75 8.74
C LEU A 309 26.78 -23.44 9.31
N LYS A 310 27.54 -24.46 9.73
CA LYS A 310 28.90 -24.33 10.31
C LYS A 310 30.00 -24.73 9.31
N THR A 311 29.75 -24.62 8.01
CA THR A 311 30.69 -25.09 7.00
C THR A 311 32.02 -24.34 7.06
N PHE A 312 33.12 -25.09 6.96
CA PHE A 312 34.48 -24.56 6.96
C PHE A 312 34.79 -23.69 5.74
N THR A 313 34.02 -23.81 4.65
CA THR A 313 34.18 -22.96 3.46
C THR A 313 33.57 -21.57 3.64
N GLY A 314 32.76 -21.36 4.69
CA GLY A 314 31.99 -20.14 4.92
C GLY A 314 30.85 -19.91 3.95
N LEU A 315 30.58 -20.83 3.00
CA LEU A 315 29.54 -20.69 1.98
C LEU A 315 28.59 -21.90 1.98
N PRO A 316 27.42 -21.81 2.65
CA PRO A 316 26.48 -22.93 2.83
C PRO A 316 26.05 -23.65 1.54
N ILE A 317 25.84 -22.93 0.44
CA ILE A 317 25.46 -23.54 -0.84
C ILE A 317 26.52 -24.50 -1.40
N TYR A 318 27.82 -24.27 -1.14
CA TYR A 318 28.88 -25.20 -1.54
C TYR A 318 28.76 -26.53 -0.78
N GLU A 319 28.47 -26.45 0.52
CA GLU A 319 28.26 -27.63 1.36
C GLU A 319 27.02 -28.41 0.92
N ILE A 320 25.94 -27.73 0.56
CA ILE A 320 24.72 -28.36 0.02
C ILE A 320 25.05 -29.13 -1.27
N TYR A 321 25.81 -28.55 -2.20
CA TYR A 321 26.24 -29.27 -3.41
C TYR A 321 27.13 -30.47 -3.08
N ARG A 322 27.97 -30.38 -2.05
CA ARG A 322 28.82 -31.49 -1.61
C ARG A 322 27.98 -32.63 -1.01
N GLN A 323 27.01 -32.30 -0.16
CA GLN A 323 26.09 -33.29 0.42
C GLN A 323 25.24 -33.95 -0.66
N GLY A 324 24.66 -33.18 -1.57
CA GLY A 324 23.78 -33.71 -2.62
C GLY A 324 24.48 -34.50 -3.73
N THR A 325 25.75 -34.21 -4.03
CA THR A 325 26.50 -34.93 -5.07
C THR A 325 27.42 -36.01 -4.51
N GLY A 326 27.73 -35.98 -3.21
CA GLY A 326 28.75 -36.82 -2.59
C GLY A 326 30.18 -36.58 -3.12
N SER A 327 30.42 -35.53 -3.92
CA SER A 327 31.71 -35.32 -4.61
C SER A 327 32.14 -33.86 -4.63
N THR A 328 33.34 -33.60 -4.13
CA THR A 328 33.97 -32.26 -4.13
C THR A 328 34.17 -31.70 -5.54
N TRP A 329 34.48 -32.56 -6.52
CA TRP A 329 34.66 -32.15 -7.91
C TRP A 329 33.34 -31.77 -8.58
N ALA A 330 32.28 -32.55 -8.36
CA ALA A 330 30.95 -32.23 -8.88
C ALA A 330 30.43 -30.93 -8.26
N ALA A 331 30.57 -30.77 -6.93
CA ALA A 331 30.21 -29.54 -6.23
C ALA A 331 30.98 -28.32 -6.75
N ALA A 332 32.28 -28.46 -7.05
CA ALA A 332 33.08 -27.39 -7.63
C ALA A 332 32.63 -26.98 -9.05
N ILE A 333 32.23 -27.94 -9.90
CA ILE A 333 31.72 -27.65 -11.25
C ILE A 333 30.39 -26.90 -11.17
N LEU A 334 29.45 -27.39 -10.33
CA LEU A 334 28.17 -26.71 -10.10
C LEU A 334 28.40 -25.29 -9.55
N MET A 335 29.33 -25.14 -8.61
CA MET A 335 29.67 -23.84 -8.04
C MET A 335 30.31 -22.90 -9.06
N ALA A 336 31.20 -23.39 -9.93
CA ALA A 336 31.84 -22.57 -10.96
C ALA A 336 30.83 -22.05 -12.00
N LEU A 337 29.87 -22.89 -12.42
CA LEU A 337 28.79 -22.46 -13.33
C LEU A 337 27.87 -21.45 -12.65
N PHE A 338 27.51 -21.69 -11.39
CA PHE A 338 26.74 -20.75 -10.57
C PHE A 338 27.45 -19.40 -10.43
N ALA A 339 28.73 -19.41 -10.09
CA ALA A 339 29.56 -18.20 -9.95
C ALA A 339 29.72 -17.44 -11.27
N PHE A 340 29.83 -18.13 -12.41
CA PHE A 340 29.91 -17.48 -13.71
C PHE A 340 28.59 -16.79 -14.09
N CYS A 341 27.45 -17.47 -13.88
CA CYS A 341 26.13 -16.87 -14.07
C CYS A 341 25.93 -15.66 -13.15
N PHE A 342 26.43 -15.72 -11.91
CA PHE A 342 26.33 -14.61 -10.96
C PHE A 342 27.31 -13.48 -11.25
N PHE A 343 28.48 -13.77 -11.83
CA PHE A 343 29.39 -12.73 -12.33
C PHE A 343 28.80 -11.95 -13.51
N ALA A 344 28.03 -12.61 -14.38
CA ALA A 344 27.34 -11.91 -15.47
C ALA A 344 26.30 -10.90 -14.97
N ASN A 345 25.71 -11.12 -13.79
CA ASN A 345 24.88 -10.14 -13.09
C ASN A 345 25.67 -8.88 -12.71
N LEU A 346 26.90 -9.03 -12.20
CA LEU A 346 27.79 -7.90 -11.87
C LEU A 346 28.11 -7.03 -13.10
N ILE A 347 28.32 -7.65 -14.26
CA ILE A 347 28.54 -6.93 -15.52
C ILE A 347 27.31 -6.07 -15.87
N ALA A 348 26.11 -6.54 -15.54
CA ALA A 348 24.86 -5.85 -15.82
C ALA A 348 24.54 -4.70 -14.82
N ASN A 349 25.10 -4.73 -13.59
CA ASN A 349 24.79 -3.79 -12.50
C ASN A 349 25.56 -2.47 -12.50
N VAL A 350 26.53 -2.27 -13.40
CA VAL A 350 27.35 -1.05 -13.42
C VAL A 350 26.52 0.12 -13.99
N SER A 351 25.82 0.82 -13.09
CA SER A 351 24.85 1.86 -13.38
C SER A 351 25.41 3.08 -14.13
N ARG A 352 24.52 3.73 -14.89
CA ARG A 352 24.78 4.91 -15.73
C ARG A 352 23.76 6.00 -15.41
N ASP A 353 23.92 6.73 -14.29
CA ASP A 353 22.89 7.70 -13.89
C ASP A 353 23.38 9.14 -13.68
N GLY A 354 22.53 10.07 -14.11
CA GLY A 354 22.80 11.50 -14.26
C GLY A 354 22.53 12.38 -13.04
N ALA A 355 22.22 11.80 -11.87
CA ALA A 355 21.88 12.55 -10.66
C ALA A 355 23.11 13.10 -9.88
N MET A 356 24.34 12.78 -10.32
CA MET A 356 25.56 13.13 -9.58
C MET A 356 25.95 14.62 -9.69
N PRO A 357 26.55 15.21 -8.63
CA PRO A 357 27.19 16.51 -8.72
C PRO A 357 28.29 16.49 -9.80
N PHE A 358 28.38 17.57 -10.59
CA PHE A 358 29.23 17.63 -11.78
C PHE A 358 28.85 16.62 -12.87
N SER A 359 27.55 16.33 -13.04
CA SER A 359 27.02 15.46 -14.10
C SER A 359 27.63 15.76 -15.49
N ASN A 360 27.94 17.01 -15.80
CA ASN A 360 28.64 17.43 -17.02
C ASN A 360 30.01 16.75 -17.25
N VAL A 361 30.68 16.29 -16.19
CA VAL A 361 31.96 15.56 -16.24
C VAL A 361 31.72 14.06 -16.32
N TRP A 362 30.80 13.54 -15.49
CA TRP A 362 30.59 12.10 -15.32
C TRP A 362 29.74 11.47 -16.43
N MET A 363 28.73 12.20 -16.93
CA MET A 363 27.77 11.70 -17.93
C MET A 363 28.21 11.95 -19.37
N ARG A 364 29.40 12.51 -19.60
CA ARG A 364 29.89 12.76 -20.95
C ARG A 364 30.11 11.44 -21.70
N ILE A 365 29.34 11.22 -22.76
CA ILE A 365 29.46 10.03 -23.61
C ILE A 365 30.76 10.06 -24.40
N HIS A 366 31.55 8.99 -24.32
CA HIS A 366 32.81 8.90 -25.04
C HIS A 366 32.58 8.73 -26.56
N PRO A 367 33.21 9.54 -27.44
CA PRO A 367 32.91 9.53 -28.88
C PRO A 367 33.10 8.18 -29.56
N ARG A 368 34.11 7.40 -29.15
CA ARG A 368 34.46 6.08 -29.71
C ARG A 368 33.67 4.92 -29.12
N PHE A 369 33.45 4.91 -27.80
CA PHE A 369 32.88 3.77 -27.08
C PHE A 369 31.36 3.89 -26.90
N LYS A 370 30.82 5.10 -27.10
CA LYS A 370 29.39 5.41 -26.98
C LYS A 370 28.79 5.00 -25.62
N VAL A 371 29.58 5.16 -24.55
CA VAL A 371 29.21 4.90 -23.15
C VAL A 371 29.82 5.97 -22.23
N PRO A 372 29.26 6.23 -21.04
CA PRO A 372 29.80 7.19 -20.07
C PRO A 372 30.98 6.60 -19.29
N VAL A 373 32.17 6.62 -19.89
CA VAL A 373 33.39 6.00 -19.33
C VAL A 373 33.73 6.54 -17.94
N ASN A 374 33.60 7.86 -17.73
CA ASN A 374 33.93 8.49 -16.45
C ASN A 374 33.02 7.99 -15.30
N ALA A 375 31.72 7.82 -15.56
CA ALA A 375 30.78 7.27 -14.58
C ALA A 375 31.10 5.81 -14.23
N ILE A 376 31.43 4.98 -15.24
CA ILE A 376 31.79 3.57 -15.03
C ILE A 376 33.06 3.46 -14.17
N LEU A 377 34.09 4.27 -14.46
CA LEU A 377 35.34 4.27 -13.69
C LEU A 377 35.14 4.77 -12.25
N LEU A 378 34.29 5.78 -12.06
CA LEU A 378 33.91 6.26 -10.73
C LEU A 378 33.22 5.17 -9.92
N SER A 379 32.23 4.50 -10.53
CA SER A 379 31.51 3.37 -9.91
C SER A 379 32.46 2.24 -9.51
N ALA A 380 33.35 1.83 -10.41
CA ALA A 380 34.37 0.80 -10.14
C ALA A 380 35.31 1.19 -8.99
N THR A 381 35.75 2.46 -8.95
CA THR A 381 36.65 2.99 -7.93
C THR A 381 35.97 3.01 -6.56
N ILE A 382 34.75 3.57 -6.49
CA ILE A 382 33.98 3.68 -5.24
C ILE A 382 33.66 2.28 -4.69
N THR A 383 33.20 1.37 -5.55
CA THR A 383 32.93 -0.03 -5.20
C THR A 383 34.19 -0.73 -4.68
N SER A 384 35.35 -0.52 -5.33
CA SER A 384 36.64 -1.07 -4.87
C SER A 384 37.06 -0.54 -3.49
N LEU A 385 36.87 0.76 -3.25
CA LEU A 385 37.17 1.40 -1.96
C LEU A 385 36.25 0.89 -0.85
N TYR A 386 34.96 0.67 -1.15
CA TYR A 386 34.04 0.06 -0.20
C TYR A 386 34.48 -1.35 0.21
N GLY A 387 35.02 -2.13 -0.74
CA GLY A 387 35.61 -3.43 -0.44
C GLY A 387 36.68 -3.40 0.66
N LEU A 388 37.40 -2.29 0.87
CA LEU A 388 38.44 -2.21 1.91
C LEU A 388 37.87 -2.38 3.33
N ILE A 389 36.59 -2.07 3.54
CA ILE A 389 35.92 -2.27 4.83
C ILE A 389 35.92 -3.74 5.24
N PHE A 390 35.85 -4.65 4.25
CA PHE A 390 35.93 -6.10 4.46
C PHE A 390 37.23 -6.52 5.16
N LEU A 391 38.34 -5.78 4.96
CA LEU A 391 39.62 -6.06 5.62
C LEU A 391 39.59 -5.78 7.12
N GLY A 392 38.76 -4.82 7.55
CA GLY A 392 38.63 -4.43 8.96
C GLY A 392 37.51 -5.16 9.70
N SER A 393 36.34 -5.34 9.06
CA SER A 393 35.20 -6.05 9.63
C SER A 393 34.30 -6.61 8.54
N THR A 394 34.22 -7.95 8.48
CA THR A 394 33.29 -8.65 7.59
C THR A 394 31.83 -8.37 7.95
N ALA A 395 31.53 -8.16 9.23
CA ALA A 395 30.19 -7.78 9.69
C ALA A 395 29.79 -6.37 9.22
N ALA A 396 30.70 -5.40 9.34
CA ALA A 396 30.44 -4.03 8.85
C ALA A 396 30.23 -4.01 7.34
N PHE A 397 31.01 -4.81 6.60
CA PHE A 397 30.82 -4.99 5.16
C PHE A 397 29.47 -5.64 4.82
N SER A 398 29.08 -6.72 5.51
CA SER A 398 27.78 -7.39 5.30
C SER A 398 26.59 -6.49 5.61
N SER A 399 26.66 -5.66 6.67
CA SER A 399 25.63 -4.65 6.94
C SER A 399 25.52 -3.60 5.84
N MET A 400 26.63 -3.23 5.19
CA MET A 400 26.60 -2.31 4.05
C MET A 400 26.02 -2.96 2.78
N VAL A 401 26.22 -4.26 2.60
CA VAL A 401 25.57 -5.02 1.52
C VAL A 401 24.05 -5.07 1.74
N ASN A 402 23.58 -5.25 2.97
CA ASN A 402 22.14 -5.19 3.29
C ASN A 402 21.52 -3.82 3.01
N ASN A 403 22.31 -2.73 3.13
CA ASN A 403 21.86 -1.40 2.72
C ASN A 403 21.56 -1.30 1.22
N ALA A 404 22.07 -2.19 0.36
CA ALA A 404 21.68 -2.24 -1.05
C ALA A 404 20.17 -2.45 -1.19
N ILE A 405 19.60 -3.33 -0.36
CA ILE A 405 18.16 -3.63 -0.38
C ILE A 405 17.39 -2.37 0.01
N ILE A 406 17.72 -1.76 1.15
CA ILE A 406 17.04 -0.55 1.63
C ILE A 406 17.12 0.57 0.59
N PHE A 407 18.30 0.81 0.03
CA PHE A 407 18.51 1.93 -0.89
C PHE A 407 17.76 1.75 -2.21
N LEU A 408 17.83 0.56 -2.82
CA LEU A 408 17.09 0.24 -4.05
C LEU A 408 15.58 0.16 -3.83
N GLN A 409 15.13 -0.41 -2.71
CA GLN A 409 13.70 -0.46 -2.40
C GLN A 409 13.17 0.94 -2.13
N THR A 410 13.87 1.73 -1.31
CA THR A 410 13.52 3.13 -1.04
C THR A 410 13.43 3.93 -2.34
N SER A 411 14.36 3.75 -3.29
CA SER A 411 14.30 4.47 -4.58
C SER A 411 13.07 4.09 -5.41
N CYS A 412 12.70 2.81 -5.42
CA CYS A 412 11.47 2.30 -6.05
C CYS A 412 10.19 2.84 -5.37
N ILE A 413 10.21 2.97 -4.05
CA ILE A 413 9.05 3.35 -3.24
C ILE A 413 8.80 4.85 -3.27
N ILE A 414 9.81 5.72 -3.20
CA ILE A 414 9.63 7.19 -3.12
C ILE A 414 8.59 7.75 -4.12
N PRO A 415 8.64 7.47 -5.44
CA PRO A 415 7.65 8.04 -6.38
C PRO A 415 6.26 7.47 -6.12
N GLN A 416 6.17 6.21 -5.69
CA GLN A 416 4.91 5.55 -5.30
C GLN A 416 4.39 6.08 -3.96
N ALA A 417 5.27 6.43 -3.02
CA ALA A 417 4.96 6.99 -1.72
C ALA A 417 4.46 8.45 -1.82
N ILE A 418 5.01 9.21 -2.77
CA ILE A 418 4.51 10.55 -3.10
C ILE A 418 3.11 10.45 -3.73
N LEU A 419 2.90 9.46 -4.61
CA LEU A 419 1.56 9.13 -5.10
C LEU A 419 0.65 8.59 -3.98
N LEU A 420 1.22 7.94 -2.96
CA LEU A 420 0.52 7.37 -1.82
C LEU A 420 0.00 8.40 -0.82
N TYR A 421 0.81 9.42 -0.53
CA TYR A 421 0.35 10.60 0.21
C TYR A 421 -0.78 11.32 -0.56
N ARG A 422 -0.97 10.96 -1.84
CA ARG A 422 -2.09 11.33 -2.71
C ARG A 422 -3.03 10.14 -3.06
N GLY A 423 -2.88 8.94 -2.46
CA GLY A 423 -3.83 7.81 -2.45
C GLY A 423 -3.36 6.34 -2.77
N ARG A 424 -2.39 5.72 -2.06
CA ARG A 424 -2.01 4.26 -2.15
C ARG A 424 -1.51 3.68 -0.78
N GLU A 425 -1.00 2.44 -0.68
CA GLU A 425 -0.75 1.66 0.59
C GLU A 425 0.71 1.65 1.17
N PRO A 426 0.93 1.84 2.50
CA PRO A 426 2.26 2.13 3.09
C PRO A 426 3.10 0.93 3.61
N TRP A 427 2.83 -0.30 3.17
CA TRP A 427 3.43 -1.51 3.77
C TRP A 427 4.96 -1.64 3.65
N VAL A 428 5.64 -0.90 2.76
CA VAL A 428 7.07 -1.12 2.49
C VAL A 428 7.99 -0.40 3.48
N VAL A 429 7.55 0.73 4.07
CA VAL A 429 8.30 1.43 5.15
C VAL A 429 8.50 0.52 6.36
N PHE A 430 7.60 -0.44 6.56
CA PHE A 430 7.71 -1.45 7.60
C PHE A 430 8.88 -2.42 7.37
N LEU A 431 9.17 -2.81 6.11
CA LEU A 431 10.30 -3.69 5.81
C LEU A 431 11.65 -2.99 6.06
N ASP A 432 11.77 -1.70 5.73
CA ASP A 432 12.99 -0.92 5.99
C ASP A 432 13.35 -0.90 7.48
N VAL A 433 12.33 -0.88 8.35
CA VAL A 433 12.50 -1.00 9.80
C VAL A 433 12.97 -2.40 10.19
N LEU A 434 12.47 -3.47 9.57
CA LEU A 434 12.92 -4.84 9.83
C LEU A 434 14.38 -5.08 9.45
N TYR A 435 14.87 -4.49 8.34
CA TYR A 435 16.28 -4.60 7.94
C TYR A 435 17.27 -3.98 8.92
N CYS A 436 16.80 -3.19 9.89
CA CYS A 436 17.66 -2.61 10.92
C CYS A 436 17.93 -3.56 12.09
N PHE A 437 17.22 -4.71 12.17
CA PHE A 437 17.38 -5.67 13.27
C PHE A 437 18.52 -6.67 13.00
N PRO A 438 19.24 -7.14 14.04
CA PRO A 438 20.24 -8.20 13.91
C PRO A 438 19.58 -9.56 13.63
N THR A 439 20.24 -10.38 12.81
CA THR A 439 19.74 -11.70 12.38
C THR A 439 19.88 -12.78 13.46
N SER A 440 20.68 -12.55 14.50
CA SER A 440 20.86 -13.48 15.61
C SER A 440 21.06 -12.80 16.97
N MET A 441 20.69 -13.51 18.02
CA MET A 441 20.80 -13.13 19.44
C MET A 441 21.65 -14.15 20.21
N PRO A 442 22.39 -13.73 21.26
CA PRO A 442 22.54 -12.36 21.74
C PRO A 442 23.38 -11.49 20.79
N VAL A 443 23.09 -10.18 20.77
CA VAL A 443 23.85 -9.21 19.98
C VAL A 443 25.24 -8.99 20.60
N THR A 444 26.25 -9.08 19.76
CA THR A 444 27.66 -8.81 20.02
C THR A 444 28.17 -7.80 19.00
N ALA A 445 29.36 -7.22 19.22
CA ALA A 445 29.97 -6.33 18.24
C ALA A 445 30.21 -7.01 16.86
N GLN A 446 30.29 -8.34 16.82
CA GLN A 446 30.56 -9.13 15.62
C GLN A 446 29.29 -9.52 14.83
N ASN A 447 28.10 -9.59 15.44
CA ASN A 447 26.83 -9.93 14.77
C ASN A 447 25.76 -8.82 14.84
N MET A 448 26.08 -7.65 15.40
CA MET A 448 25.22 -6.46 15.36
C MET A 448 24.98 -6.02 13.92
N ASN A 449 23.76 -5.61 13.62
CA ASN A 449 23.41 -5.05 12.32
C ASN A 449 23.69 -3.54 12.29
N TYR A 450 24.74 -3.13 11.58
CA TYR A 450 25.17 -1.73 11.45
C TYR A 450 24.43 -0.95 10.36
N VAL A 451 23.40 -1.54 9.74
CA VAL A 451 22.55 -0.94 8.71
C VAL A 451 22.05 0.46 9.13
N SER A 452 21.52 0.60 10.35
CA SER A 452 20.96 1.86 10.83
C SER A 452 22.01 2.98 10.94
N VAL A 453 23.21 2.67 11.44
CA VAL A 453 24.29 3.65 11.60
C VAL A 453 24.81 4.12 10.25
N VAL A 454 25.05 3.20 9.32
CA VAL A 454 25.55 3.54 7.99
C VAL A 454 24.47 4.25 7.17
N GLY A 455 23.22 3.76 7.23
CA GLY A 455 22.08 4.37 6.57
C GLY A 455 21.87 5.81 7.02
N VAL A 456 21.81 6.06 8.34
CA VAL A 456 21.68 7.41 8.89
C VAL A 456 22.86 8.30 8.50
N GLY A 457 24.10 7.79 8.52
CA GLY A 457 25.28 8.56 8.11
C GLY A 457 25.23 9.02 6.64
N LEU A 458 24.86 8.11 5.72
CA LEU A 458 24.72 8.42 4.29
C LEU A 458 23.52 9.34 4.02
N LEU A 459 22.38 9.10 4.67
CA LEU A 459 21.20 9.97 4.57
C LEU A 459 21.52 11.39 5.05
N SER A 460 22.21 11.50 6.18
CA SER A 460 22.66 12.78 6.73
C SER A 460 23.60 13.50 5.76
N PHE A 461 24.51 12.76 5.11
CA PHE A 461 25.40 13.31 4.08
C PHE A 461 24.62 13.84 2.85
N VAL A 462 23.63 13.09 2.36
CA VAL A 462 22.79 13.52 1.22
C VAL A 462 21.96 14.76 1.58
N VAL A 463 21.38 14.80 2.78
CA VAL A 463 20.63 15.95 3.30
C VAL A 463 21.55 17.17 3.49
N LEU A 464 22.76 16.98 4.02
CA LEU A 464 23.77 18.04 4.16
C LEU A 464 24.20 18.57 2.80
N LEU A 465 24.44 17.71 1.80
CA LEU A 465 24.74 18.14 0.43
C LEU A 465 23.60 18.99 -0.17
N TRP A 466 22.35 18.62 0.09
CA TRP A 466 21.19 19.41 -0.34
C TRP A 466 21.23 20.82 0.23
N PHE A 467 21.31 20.96 1.56
CA PHE A 467 21.24 22.26 2.22
C PHE A 467 22.50 23.12 2.01
N THR A 468 23.67 22.52 1.82
CA THR A 468 24.92 23.27 1.66
C THR A 468 25.21 23.69 0.22
N THR A 469 24.94 22.84 -0.77
CA THR A 469 25.41 23.07 -2.15
C THR A 469 24.35 22.99 -3.23
N LYS A 470 23.21 22.29 -3.01
CA LYS A 470 22.28 21.98 -4.12
C LYS A 470 20.92 22.66 -4.07
N ARG A 471 20.42 23.10 -2.92
CA ARG A 471 19.10 23.77 -2.77
C ARG A 471 18.86 24.89 -3.78
N ASN A 472 19.90 25.67 -4.11
CA ASN A 472 19.80 26.80 -5.03
C ASN A 472 20.24 26.48 -6.47
N VAL A 473 20.91 25.35 -6.70
CA VAL A 473 21.56 25.01 -7.98
C VAL A 473 20.81 23.91 -8.73
N PHE A 474 20.31 22.89 -8.02
CA PHE A 474 19.60 21.78 -8.64
C PHE A 474 18.12 22.15 -8.82
N LYS A 475 17.67 22.24 -10.06
CA LYS A 475 16.27 22.54 -10.42
C LYS A 475 15.50 21.33 -10.97
N GLY A 476 16.15 20.17 -11.07
CA GLY A 476 15.59 18.95 -11.66
C GLY A 476 15.66 18.91 -13.20
N PRO A 477 15.05 17.89 -13.82
CA PRO A 477 14.96 17.73 -15.27
C PRO A 477 14.25 18.91 -15.95
N ARG A 478 14.66 19.29 -17.16
CA ARG A 478 14.07 20.40 -17.93
C ARG A 478 12.88 19.92 -18.78
N VAL A 479 11.70 19.81 -18.19
CA VAL A 479 10.50 19.30 -18.87
C VAL A 479 9.82 20.40 -19.72
N ASP A 480 9.47 20.09 -20.98
CA ASP A 480 8.67 20.97 -21.85
C ASP A 480 7.18 20.60 -21.74
N TYR A 481 6.49 21.30 -20.83
CA TYR A 481 5.09 21.02 -20.50
C TYR A 481 4.12 21.29 -21.67
N GLU A 482 4.44 22.20 -22.59
CA GLU A 482 3.58 22.51 -23.74
C GLU A 482 3.57 21.36 -24.75
N ARG A 483 4.72 20.72 -24.98
CA ARG A 483 4.83 19.57 -25.90
C ARG A 483 4.19 18.29 -25.35
N MET A 484 4.15 18.11 -24.02
CA MET A 484 3.50 16.94 -23.41
C MET A 484 1.97 16.92 -23.59
N ILE A 485 1.31 18.07 -23.62
CA ILE A 485 -0.17 18.19 -23.72
C ILE A 485 -0.70 17.72 -25.09
N PHE A 486 0.12 17.80 -26.14
CA PHE A 486 -0.28 17.40 -27.50
C PHE A 486 -0.03 15.91 -27.82
N SER A 487 0.46 15.09 -26.88
CA SER A 487 0.63 13.65 -27.07
C SER A 487 -0.69 12.89 -26.82
N PRO A 488 -1.30 12.21 -27.82
CA PRO A 488 -2.68 11.69 -27.72
C PRO A 488 -2.91 10.47 -26.81
N LYS A 489 -1.99 10.12 -25.89
CA LYS A 489 -2.09 8.86 -25.10
C LYS A 489 -1.83 8.98 -23.60
N MET A 490 -1.66 10.19 -23.05
CA MET A 490 -1.36 10.36 -21.62
C MET A 490 -2.63 10.52 -20.79
N GLN A 491 -3.44 9.46 -20.69
CA GLN A 491 -4.35 9.25 -19.57
C GLN A 491 -3.75 8.12 -18.74
N LEU A 492 -3.54 8.35 -17.43
CA LEU A 492 -3.27 7.27 -16.47
C LEU A 492 -4.43 6.27 -16.60
N THR A 493 -4.24 5.19 -17.36
CA THR A 493 -5.31 4.21 -17.58
C THR A 493 -5.53 3.45 -16.29
N SER A 494 -6.60 3.79 -15.60
CA SER A 494 -7.09 3.17 -14.36
C SER A 494 -7.43 1.67 -14.47
N SER A 495 -7.22 1.03 -15.63
CA SER A 495 -7.74 -0.31 -15.91
C SER A 495 -6.79 -1.47 -15.56
N PHE A 496 -5.52 -1.22 -15.22
CA PHE A 496 -4.58 -2.31 -14.89
C PHE A 496 -4.61 -2.71 -13.41
N GLY A 497 -5.02 -1.80 -12.51
CA GLY A 497 -5.22 -2.09 -11.09
C GLY A 497 -6.28 -3.18 -10.85
N SER A 498 -7.32 -3.23 -11.70
CA SER A 498 -8.41 -4.21 -11.57
C SER A 498 -8.00 -5.64 -11.94
N PHE A 499 -6.98 -5.85 -12.79
CA PHE A 499 -6.50 -7.19 -13.14
C PHE A 499 -5.66 -7.83 -12.02
N LEU A 500 -4.92 -7.01 -11.27
CA LEU A 500 -4.12 -7.44 -10.10
C LEU A 500 -5.00 -7.86 -8.91
N VAL A 501 -6.14 -7.18 -8.70
CA VAL A 501 -7.11 -7.55 -7.66
C VAL A 501 -7.73 -8.93 -7.94
N THR A 502 -7.93 -9.31 -9.21
CA THR A 502 -8.49 -10.62 -9.58
C THR A 502 -7.50 -11.79 -9.44
N VAL A 503 -6.18 -11.55 -9.58
CA VAL A 503 -5.15 -12.60 -9.41
C VAL A 503 -4.75 -12.76 -7.93
N LEU A 504 -4.81 -11.68 -7.14
CA LEU A 504 -4.57 -11.70 -5.69
C LEU A 504 -5.67 -12.47 -4.92
N THR A 505 -6.94 -12.39 -5.35
CA THR A 505 -8.02 -13.16 -4.71
C THR A 505 -7.92 -14.67 -4.97
N ALA A 506 -7.31 -15.09 -6.08
CA ALA A 506 -7.15 -16.51 -6.41
C ALA A 506 -5.94 -17.16 -5.72
N SER A 507 -4.89 -16.40 -5.39
CA SER A 507 -3.65 -16.92 -4.79
C SER A 507 -3.62 -16.83 -3.26
N LEU A 508 -4.40 -15.91 -2.66
CA LEU A 508 -4.70 -15.91 -1.22
C LEU A 508 -5.76 -16.97 -0.82
N ALA A 509 -6.46 -17.57 -1.78
CA ALA A 509 -7.42 -18.64 -1.54
C ALA A 509 -6.77 -20.03 -1.30
N ALA A 510 -5.48 -20.20 -1.60
CA ALA A 510 -4.80 -21.50 -1.49
C ALA A 510 -3.91 -21.67 -0.25
N GLY A 511 -3.80 -20.65 0.60
CA GLY A 511 -2.81 -20.60 1.68
C GLY A 511 -3.36 -20.09 3.02
N SER A 512 -4.54 -20.54 3.43
CA SER A 512 -4.96 -20.69 4.84
C SER A 512 -6.48 -20.90 4.91
N ALA A 513 -6.93 -22.14 4.77
CA ALA A 513 -8.22 -22.54 5.33
C ALA A 513 -7.96 -23.31 6.62
N ILE A 514 -7.47 -22.61 7.63
CA ILE A 514 -7.85 -22.92 9.00
C ILE A 514 -8.98 -21.94 9.31
N PRO A 515 -10.19 -22.40 9.63
CA PRO A 515 -11.27 -21.52 10.02
C PRO A 515 -10.87 -20.88 11.35
N SER A 516 -10.36 -19.65 11.33
CA SER A 516 -10.28 -18.84 12.55
C SER A 516 -11.70 -18.39 12.89
N VAL A 517 -12.33 -19.12 13.80
CA VAL A 517 -13.37 -18.56 14.66
C VAL A 517 -12.82 -17.25 15.23
N ALA A 518 -13.63 -16.19 15.20
CA ALA A 518 -13.32 -14.85 15.67
C ALA A 518 -12.40 -14.87 16.91
N GLY A 519 -11.15 -14.44 16.73
CA GLY A 519 -10.23 -14.27 17.83
C GLY A 519 -10.73 -13.15 18.74
N GLN A 520 -10.69 -13.38 20.06
CA GLN A 520 -10.92 -12.36 21.07
C GLN A 520 -9.95 -11.19 20.88
N GLY A 521 -10.46 -9.96 20.88
CA GLY A 521 -9.61 -8.78 20.75
C GLY A 521 -10.35 -7.46 20.60
N SER A 522 -9.61 -6.36 20.72
CA SER A 522 -10.02 -4.99 20.40
C SER A 522 -9.43 -4.51 19.07
N PHE A 523 -10.13 -3.62 18.37
CA PHE A 523 -9.70 -3.11 17.06
C PHE A 523 -10.23 -1.70 16.78
N GLU A 524 -9.53 -0.96 15.91
CA GLU A 524 -9.89 0.40 15.48
C GLU A 524 -10.27 0.43 13.99
N VAL A 525 -11.35 1.15 13.71
CA VAL A 525 -11.99 1.37 12.42
C VAL A 525 -11.87 2.84 12.06
N LYS A 526 -11.01 3.17 11.09
CA LYS A 526 -10.82 4.57 10.67
C LYS A 526 -11.89 4.98 9.66
N ARG A 527 -12.42 6.19 9.81
CA ARG A 527 -13.31 6.80 8.82
C ARG A 527 -12.49 7.33 7.64
N ALA A 528 -13.06 7.31 6.44
CA ALA A 528 -12.46 7.82 5.22
C ALA A 528 -13.20 9.06 4.70
N VAL A 529 -12.49 10.03 4.12
CA VAL A 529 -13.08 11.25 3.57
C VAL A 529 -13.97 10.92 2.38
N ASN A 530 -15.21 11.41 2.40
CA ASN A 530 -16.07 11.36 1.23
C ASN A 530 -15.63 12.42 0.22
N LYS A 531 -15.01 12.00 -0.89
CA LYS A 531 -14.53 12.92 -1.94
C LYS A 531 -15.65 13.62 -2.69
N ASN A 532 -16.87 13.08 -2.64
CA ASN A 532 -18.04 13.70 -3.25
C ASN A 532 -18.71 14.71 -2.31
N PHE A 533 -18.19 14.87 -1.09
CA PHE A 533 -18.73 15.83 -0.12
C PHE A 533 -18.79 17.24 -0.71
N SER A 534 -20.00 17.75 -0.93
CA SER A 534 -20.24 18.98 -1.69
C SER A 534 -20.38 20.23 -0.80
N GLY A 535 -20.29 20.04 0.52
CA GLY A 535 -20.38 21.09 1.52
C GLY A 535 -21.48 20.81 2.54
N ARG A 536 -21.48 21.56 3.64
CA ARG A 536 -22.49 21.44 4.70
C ARG A 536 -23.75 22.19 4.28
N ASN A 537 -24.91 21.53 4.35
CA ASN A 537 -26.22 22.13 4.08
C ASN A 537 -27.10 22.03 5.34
N GLY A 538 -27.30 23.18 6.01
CA GLY A 538 -28.07 23.28 7.25
C GLY A 538 -29.51 22.77 7.15
N PRO A 539 -30.32 23.34 6.23
CA PRO A 539 -31.71 22.91 6.01
C PRO A 539 -31.84 21.42 5.69
N LEU A 540 -30.96 20.90 4.83
CA LEU A 540 -31.00 19.50 4.44
C LEU A 540 -30.65 18.58 5.61
N ALA A 541 -29.65 18.94 6.42
CA ALA A 541 -29.28 18.21 7.62
C ALA A 541 -30.44 18.18 8.64
N LEU A 542 -31.14 19.30 8.83
CA LEU A 542 -32.29 19.38 9.74
C LEU A 542 -33.48 18.53 9.25
N ALA A 543 -33.82 18.60 7.96
CA ALA A 543 -34.92 17.83 7.39
C ALA A 543 -34.67 16.32 7.48
N ARG A 544 -33.42 15.87 7.31
CA ARG A 544 -33.04 14.46 7.49
C ARG A 544 -33.23 13.97 8.90
N ALA A 545 -32.74 14.76 9.86
CA ALA A 545 -32.92 14.44 11.27
C ALA A 545 -34.41 14.37 11.61
N TYR A 546 -35.22 15.32 11.15
CA TYR A 546 -36.67 15.29 11.37
C TYR A 546 -37.30 14.01 10.85
N ASN A 547 -37.02 13.64 9.62
CA ASN A 547 -37.57 12.42 9.07
C ASN A 547 -37.08 11.15 9.78
N LYS A 548 -35.81 11.08 10.15
CA LYS A 548 -35.23 9.94 10.87
C LYS A 548 -36.04 9.62 12.13
N TYR A 549 -36.52 10.66 12.82
CA TYR A 549 -37.31 10.54 14.04
C TYR A 549 -38.82 10.70 13.83
N GLY A 550 -39.31 10.66 12.58
CA GLY A 550 -40.73 10.77 12.25
C GLY A 550 -41.36 12.14 12.58
N ILE A 551 -40.53 13.18 12.70
CA ILE A 551 -40.93 14.56 12.94
C ILE A 551 -41.38 15.20 11.63
N HIS A 552 -42.46 15.98 11.67
CA HIS A 552 -42.99 16.65 10.50
C HIS A 552 -42.02 17.72 9.96
N VAL A 553 -41.58 17.55 8.70
CA VAL A 553 -40.78 18.54 7.97
C VAL A 553 -41.71 19.66 7.48
N SER A 554 -41.49 20.88 7.95
CA SER A 554 -42.34 22.02 7.56
C SER A 554 -42.17 22.41 6.08
N ASN A 555 -43.22 22.98 5.49
CA ASN A 555 -43.17 23.49 4.10
C ASN A 555 -42.09 24.55 3.89
N ASP A 556 -41.77 25.34 4.93
CA ASP A 556 -40.75 26.38 4.85
C ASP A 556 -39.34 25.78 4.80
N LEU A 557 -39.10 24.70 5.57
CA LEU A 557 -37.85 23.93 5.51
C LEU A 557 -37.66 23.25 4.15
N LEU A 558 -38.73 22.70 3.57
CA LEU A 558 -38.69 22.14 2.21
C LEU A 558 -38.36 23.22 1.15
N LYS A 559 -38.98 24.40 1.25
CA LYS A 559 -38.68 25.55 0.36
C LYS A 559 -37.23 26.04 0.50
N ALA A 560 -36.69 26.04 1.73
CA ALA A 560 -35.30 26.41 1.97
C ALA A 560 -34.34 25.46 1.23
N ILE A 561 -34.61 24.15 1.28
CA ILE A 561 -33.84 23.11 0.56
C ILE A 561 -33.95 23.31 -0.96
N GLU A 562 -35.15 23.55 -1.48
CA GLU A 562 -35.37 23.79 -2.91
C GLU A 562 -34.64 25.04 -3.41
N THR A 563 -34.64 26.12 -2.62
CA THR A 563 -33.96 27.38 -2.96
C THR A 563 -32.45 27.18 -3.03
N ILE A 564 -31.86 26.43 -2.10
CA ILE A 564 -30.43 26.10 -2.11
C ILE A 564 -30.08 25.17 -3.28
N ARG A 565 -30.91 24.15 -3.57
CA ARG A 565 -30.73 23.28 -4.74
C ARG A 565 -30.80 24.07 -6.05
N ALA A 566 -31.73 25.01 -6.17
CA ALA A 566 -31.88 25.88 -7.35
C ALA A 566 -30.67 26.81 -7.55
N ALA A 567 -30.04 27.27 -6.47
CA ALA A 567 -28.81 28.07 -6.51
C ALA A 567 -27.58 27.26 -6.96
N HIS A 568 -27.56 25.94 -6.74
CA HIS A 568 -26.52 25.02 -7.22
C HIS A 568 -26.78 24.45 -8.63
N SER A 569 -28.01 24.52 -9.14
CA SER A 569 -28.42 23.86 -10.38
C SER A 569 -28.50 24.78 -11.62
N GLN A 570 -27.46 25.58 -11.91
CA GLN A 570 -27.34 26.26 -13.22
C GLN A 570 -26.95 25.32 -14.37
N ASN A 571 -26.77 24.00 -14.15
CA ASN A 571 -26.25 23.08 -15.18
C ASN A 571 -26.98 21.73 -15.40
N ALA A 572 -28.20 21.50 -14.91
CA ALA A 572 -28.92 20.27 -15.28
C ALA A 572 -30.42 20.47 -15.40
N ARG A 573 -30.90 20.56 -16.65
CA ARG A 573 -32.33 20.47 -16.99
C ARG A 573 -32.70 19.04 -17.39
N ARG A 574 -33.86 18.62 -16.86
CA ARG A 574 -34.83 17.63 -17.34
C ARG A 574 -34.42 16.14 -17.35
N ASN A 575 -35.03 15.36 -16.45
CA ASN A 575 -36.12 14.47 -16.83
C ASN A 575 -36.93 14.00 -15.61
N SER A 576 -38.24 13.90 -15.82
CA SER A 576 -39.27 13.44 -14.89
C SER A 576 -39.41 11.91 -14.88
N GLY A 577 -39.82 11.35 -13.74
CA GLY A 577 -40.64 10.14 -13.70
C GLY A 577 -39.93 8.82 -13.46
N ASN A 578 -39.34 8.65 -12.27
CA ASN A 578 -39.50 7.49 -11.38
C ASN A 578 -38.72 7.83 -10.10
N ALA A 579 -39.38 7.79 -8.94
CA ALA A 579 -38.76 8.12 -7.65
C ALA A 579 -37.64 7.12 -7.37
N THR A 580 -36.43 7.53 -7.69
CA THR A 580 -35.18 6.84 -7.48
C THR A 580 -34.72 7.26 -6.09
N ALA A 581 -34.37 6.32 -5.20
CA ALA A 581 -33.64 6.67 -3.98
C ALA A 581 -32.35 7.34 -4.45
N THR A 582 -32.34 8.67 -4.46
CA THR A 582 -31.22 9.47 -4.93
C THR A 582 -30.59 10.01 -3.67
N PRO A 583 -29.49 9.41 -3.16
CA PRO A 583 -28.73 10.09 -2.13
C PRO A 583 -28.30 11.43 -2.71
N ASP A 584 -28.62 12.53 -2.02
CA ASP A 584 -28.10 13.84 -2.43
C ASP A 584 -26.56 13.75 -2.45
N ASN A 585 -25.96 14.35 -3.48
CA ASN A 585 -24.52 14.19 -3.71
C ASN A 585 -23.71 14.73 -2.52
N GLY A 586 -23.16 13.84 -1.70
CA GLY A 586 -22.03 14.13 -0.81
C GLY A 586 -22.36 14.89 0.46
N ASP A 587 -23.19 14.35 1.33
CA ASP A 587 -23.54 15.04 2.59
C ASP A 587 -22.85 14.50 3.83
N LEU A 588 -22.34 13.27 3.78
CA LEU A 588 -21.55 12.70 4.88
C LEU A 588 -20.08 12.99 4.60
N GLU A 589 -19.46 13.78 5.48
CA GLU A 589 -18.06 14.20 5.37
C GLU A 589 -17.10 12.99 5.46
N TYR A 590 -17.49 11.97 6.24
CA TYR A 590 -16.71 10.76 6.45
C TYR A 590 -17.57 9.49 6.42
N LEU A 591 -17.06 8.41 5.81
CA LEU A 591 -17.71 7.09 5.71
C LEU A 591 -16.79 5.98 6.25
N VAL A 592 -17.34 4.82 6.59
CA VAL A 592 -16.59 3.68 7.12
C VAL A 592 -16.55 2.52 6.11
N PRO A 593 -15.37 2.06 5.68
CA PRO A 593 -15.26 0.91 4.77
C PRO A 593 -15.55 -0.41 5.49
N VAL A 594 -16.57 -1.16 5.07
CA VAL A 594 -16.98 -2.45 5.64
C VAL A 594 -16.84 -3.55 4.60
N GLN A 595 -16.27 -4.70 4.98
CA GLN A 595 -16.16 -5.86 4.10
C GLN A 595 -17.31 -6.84 4.35
N ILE A 596 -18.06 -7.18 3.29
CA ILE A 596 -19.17 -8.12 3.33
C ILE A 596 -18.93 -9.24 2.33
N GLY A 597 -19.01 -10.49 2.78
CA GLY A 597 -18.98 -11.70 1.95
C GLY A 597 -17.62 -12.35 1.73
N THR A 598 -17.62 -13.46 0.98
CA THR A 598 -16.42 -14.26 0.66
C THR A 598 -16.38 -14.64 -0.83
N PRO A 599 -15.50 -14.06 -1.66
CA PRO A 599 -14.50 -13.06 -1.32
C PRO A 599 -15.14 -11.74 -0.86
N ALA A 600 -14.41 -11.01 -0.01
CA ALA A 600 -14.86 -9.76 0.60
C ALA A 600 -15.22 -8.69 -0.44
N GLN A 601 -16.40 -8.09 -0.29
CA GLN A 601 -16.89 -6.95 -1.06
C GLN A 601 -16.88 -5.73 -0.14
N THR A 602 -16.06 -4.71 -0.48
CA THR A 602 -15.91 -3.51 0.37
C THR A 602 -16.97 -2.49 0.00
N LEU A 603 -17.75 -2.06 0.99
CA LEU A 603 -18.83 -1.07 0.88
C LEU A 603 -18.59 0.05 1.88
N LYS A 604 -18.90 1.30 1.53
CA LYS A 604 -18.70 2.46 2.40
C LYS A 604 -19.99 2.74 3.14
N LEU A 605 -20.05 2.40 4.42
CA LEU A 605 -21.25 2.52 5.22
C LEU A 605 -21.16 3.73 6.14
N ASP A 606 -22.32 4.35 6.38
CA ASP A 606 -22.50 5.29 7.47
C ASP A 606 -22.75 4.49 8.77
N PHE A 607 -21.99 4.79 9.82
CA PHE A 607 -22.12 4.12 11.11
C PHE A 607 -23.08 4.94 11.96
N ASP A 608 -24.21 4.32 12.30
CA ASP A 608 -25.35 5.05 12.83
C ASP A 608 -25.82 4.48 14.18
N THR A 609 -25.46 5.15 15.28
CA THR A 609 -25.91 4.78 16.63
C THR A 609 -27.37 5.14 16.91
N GLY A 610 -28.08 5.77 15.97
CA GLY A 610 -29.51 6.06 15.99
C GLY A 610 -30.37 5.07 15.20
N SER A 611 -29.82 3.99 14.64
CA SER A 611 -30.58 2.92 13.97
C SER A 611 -29.97 1.53 14.20
N SER A 612 -30.66 0.46 13.80
CA SER A 612 -30.24 -0.94 14.07
C SER A 612 -30.23 -1.85 12.83
N ASP A 613 -30.25 -1.27 11.65
CA ASP A 613 -30.24 -2.02 10.40
C ASP A 613 -28.88 -1.87 9.71
N LEU A 614 -28.30 -2.99 9.28
CA LEU A 614 -27.21 -2.99 8.32
C LEU A 614 -27.84 -3.23 6.95
N TRP A 615 -27.91 -2.19 6.13
CA TRP A 615 -28.42 -2.28 4.77
C TRP A 615 -27.40 -1.71 3.79
N VAL A 616 -27.38 -2.25 2.57
CA VAL A 616 -26.41 -1.88 1.53
C VAL A 616 -27.09 -1.80 0.18
N PHE A 617 -26.58 -0.95 -0.71
CA PHE A 617 -26.89 -1.04 -2.13
C PHE A 617 -26.40 -2.38 -2.67
N SER A 618 -27.21 -3.03 -3.49
CA SER A 618 -26.94 -4.39 -3.97
C SER A 618 -27.19 -4.54 -5.47
N THR A 619 -26.77 -5.67 -6.04
CA THR A 619 -27.13 -6.04 -7.41
C THR A 619 -28.63 -6.28 -7.61
N GLU A 620 -29.41 -6.35 -6.54
CA GLU A 620 -30.88 -6.44 -6.55
C GLU A 620 -31.53 -5.04 -6.50
N THR A 621 -30.74 -3.97 -6.29
CA THR A 621 -31.23 -2.60 -6.32
C THR A 621 -31.45 -2.12 -7.75
N ASP A 622 -32.60 -1.46 -8.01
CA ASP A 622 -32.96 -0.92 -9.32
C ASP A 622 -31.81 -0.18 -10.01
N ALA A 623 -31.58 -0.51 -11.29
CA ALA A 623 -30.46 -0.01 -12.10
C ALA A 623 -30.42 1.52 -12.30
N GLY A 624 -31.49 2.23 -11.96
CA GLY A 624 -31.51 3.70 -11.92
C GLY A 624 -30.85 4.25 -10.64
N SER A 625 -31.14 3.64 -9.50
CA SER A 625 -30.71 4.05 -8.16
C SER A 625 -29.28 3.61 -7.83
N SER A 626 -28.79 2.55 -8.48
CA SER A 626 -27.49 1.92 -8.18
C SER A 626 -26.29 2.46 -8.98
N LYS A 627 -26.49 3.38 -9.94
CA LYS A 627 -25.43 3.79 -10.91
C LYS A 627 -24.18 4.44 -10.32
N LYS A 628 -24.25 4.96 -9.09
CA LYS A 628 -23.16 5.67 -8.41
C LYS A 628 -22.62 4.94 -7.18
N HIS A 629 -23.19 3.79 -6.83
CA HIS A 629 -22.86 3.06 -5.61
C HIS A 629 -22.02 1.84 -5.91
N ASP A 630 -21.13 1.50 -4.98
CA ASP A 630 -20.58 0.14 -4.94
C ASP A 630 -21.70 -0.80 -4.48
N LEU A 631 -21.87 -1.92 -5.19
CA LEU A 631 -23.00 -2.83 -4.97
C LEU A 631 -22.54 -4.13 -4.32
N TYR A 632 -23.20 -4.51 -3.25
CA TYR A 632 -23.13 -5.86 -2.71
C TYR A 632 -23.77 -6.86 -3.69
N SER A 633 -23.03 -7.88 -4.08
CA SER A 633 -23.51 -8.95 -4.94
C SER A 633 -23.56 -10.25 -4.13
N PRO A 634 -24.73 -10.65 -3.60
CA PRO A 634 -24.83 -11.88 -2.81
C PRO A 634 -24.40 -13.11 -3.61
N ASP A 635 -24.71 -13.16 -4.92
CA ASP A 635 -24.32 -14.25 -5.82
C ASP A 635 -22.80 -14.43 -5.98
N LYS A 636 -22.00 -13.40 -5.68
CA LYS A 636 -20.54 -13.45 -5.73
C LYS A 636 -19.91 -13.84 -4.39
N SER A 637 -20.71 -14.00 -3.33
CA SER A 637 -20.26 -14.39 -2.01
C SER A 637 -20.60 -15.85 -1.72
N SER A 638 -19.58 -16.68 -1.56
CA SER A 638 -19.70 -18.09 -1.15
C SER A 638 -20.25 -18.27 0.28
N THR A 639 -20.23 -17.23 1.10
CA THR A 639 -20.79 -17.24 2.46
C THR A 639 -22.17 -16.61 2.56
N ALA A 640 -22.67 -15.99 1.49
CA ALA A 640 -24.02 -15.44 1.45
C ALA A 640 -25.07 -16.55 1.50
N LYS A 641 -26.03 -16.39 2.39
CA LYS A 641 -27.21 -17.24 2.49
C LYS A 641 -28.44 -16.36 2.60
N LYS A 642 -29.34 -16.48 1.63
CA LYS A 642 -30.62 -15.80 1.65
C LYS A 642 -31.43 -16.25 2.85
N LEU A 643 -32.02 -15.31 3.56
CA LEU A 643 -32.94 -15.59 4.65
C LEU A 643 -34.36 -15.61 4.06
N ASP A 644 -34.80 -16.81 3.66
CA ASP A 644 -36.06 -16.98 2.93
C ASP A 644 -37.26 -16.40 3.70
N GLY A 645 -38.02 -15.54 3.02
CA GLY A 645 -39.20 -14.88 3.57
C GLY A 645 -38.92 -13.68 4.47
N ALA A 646 -37.65 -13.31 4.69
CA ALA A 646 -37.30 -12.13 5.46
C ALA A 646 -37.25 -10.85 4.61
N THR A 647 -37.80 -9.76 5.12
CA THR A 647 -37.85 -8.44 4.45
C THR A 647 -37.62 -7.30 5.44
N TRP A 648 -37.22 -6.14 4.92
CA TRP A 648 -37.02 -4.90 5.68
C TRP A 648 -37.51 -3.69 4.87
N GLN A 649 -37.82 -2.58 5.56
CA GLN A 649 -38.26 -1.33 4.93
C GLN A 649 -37.94 -0.12 5.83
N ILE A 650 -37.42 0.95 5.22
CA ILE A 650 -37.13 2.25 5.85
C ILE A 650 -37.58 3.40 4.93
N THR A 651 -37.89 4.57 5.49
CA THR A 651 -38.42 5.75 4.77
C THR A 651 -37.57 7.01 5.06
N TYR A 652 -37.22 7.77 4.01
CA TYR A 652 -36.39 8.99 4.01
C TYR A 652 -37.21 10.30 3.94
N ALA A 653 -36.52 11.44 4.14
CA ALA A 653 -37.08 12.78 4.37
C ALA A 653 -37.82 13.41 3.20
N ASP A 654 -37.50 12.97 2.00
CA ASP A 654 -38.19 13.32 0.77
C ASP A 654 -39.39 12.40 0.49
N GLN A 655 -39.80 11.58 1.47
CA GLN A 655 -40.81 10.52 1.38
C GLN A 655 -40.42 9.35 0.46
N SER A 656 -39.17 9.28 0.02
CA SER A 656 -38.66 8.05 -0.62
C SER A 656 -38.54 6.94 0.44
N SER A 657 -38.61 5.68 0.02
CA SER A 657 -38.39 4.54 0.91
C SER A 657 -37.44 3.57 0.25
N CYS A 658 -36.66 2.84 1.04
CA CYS A 658 -35.95 1.66 0.57
C CYS A 658 -36.39 0.42 1.35
N SER A 659 -36.49 -0.68 0.64
CA SER A 659 -36.91 -1.97 1.17
C SER A 659 -36.19 -3.05 0.39
N GLY A 660 -35.98 -4.20 1.02
CA GLY A 660 -35.35 -5.32 0.36
C GLY A 660 -35.63 -6.63 1.06
N ASP A 661 -35.04 -7.69 0.52
CA ASP A 661 -34.88 -8.97 1.20
C ASP A 661 -33.62 -8.96 2.08
N VAL A 662 -33.33 -10.09 2.72
CA VAL A 662 -32.28 -10.19 3.74
C VAL A 662 -31.37 -11.38 3.44
N TYR A 663 -30.07 -11.15 3.58
CA TYR A 663 -29.03 -12.18 3.51
C TYR A 663 -28.29 -12.25 4.84
N THR A 664 -27.90 -13.45 5.22
CA THR A 664 -26.84 -13.67 6.22
C THR A 664 -25.54 -13.86 5.46
N ASP A 665 -24.50 -13.14 5.87
CA ASP A 665 -23.17 -13.25 5.27
C ASP A 665 -22.10 -12.88 6.30
N THR A 666 -20.84 -13.20 5.97
CA THR A 666 -19.70 -12.81 6.78
C THR A 666 -19.45 -11.32 6.64
N VAL A 667 -19.65 -10.56 7.71
CA VAL A 667 -19.27 -9.15 7.80
C VAL A 667 -17.96 -9.07 8.59
N THR A 668 -16.84 -9.04 7.88
CA THR A 668 -15.49 -9.03 8.46
C THR A 668 -14.84 -7.66 8.37
N LYS A 669 -13.79 -7.51 9.19
CA LYS A 669 -12.71 -6.52 9.09
C LYS A 669 -13.07 -5.26 8.29
N VAL A 670 -13.39 -4.20 9.02
CA VAL A 670 -13.28 -2.85 8.46
C VAL A 670 -11.81 -2.61 8.13
N SER A 671 -11.48 -2.37 6.86
CA SER A 671 -10.09 -2.12 6.46
C SER A 671 -9.61 -0.77 6.98
N GLN A 672 -8.31 -0.65 7.27
CA GLN A 672 -7.65 0.66 7.48
C GLN A 672 -7.47 1.45 6.16
N GLN A 673 -8.06 0.98 5.06
CA GLN A 673 -8.01 1.64 3.75
C GLN A 673 -8.89 2.87 3.75
N PHE A 674 -8.35 4.01 3.32
CA PHE A 674 -9.17 5.16 2.99
C PHE A 674 -10.01 4.84 1.74
N ALA A 675 -11.25 4.39 1.94
CA ALA A 675 -12.18 4.20 0.84
C ALA A 675 -12.64 5.57 0.31
N THR A 676 -12.73 5.70 -1.01
CA THR A 676 -13.14 6.94 -1.68
C THR A 676 -14.32 6.64 -2.59
N GLY A 677 -15.45 7.33 -2.42
CA GLY A 677 -16.65 7.12 -3.21
C GLY A 677 -17.91 7.51 -2.44
N ASP A 678 -19.07 7.24 -3.03
CA ASP A 678 -20.38 7.55 -2.44
C ASP A 678 -20.73 6.65 -1.24
N ASN A 679 -21.75 7.04 -0.48
CA ASN A 679 -22.31 6.23 0.61
C ASN A 679 -23.03 5.01 0.05
N ASP A 680 -22.58 3.81 0.39
CA ASP A 680 -23.09 2.54 -0.14
C ASP A 680 -24.09 1.85 0.82
N GLY A 681 -24.38 2.44 1.98
CA GLY A 681 -25.37 1.91 2.92
C GLY A 681 -25.22 2.43 4.35
N LEU A 682 -25.86 1.74 5.29
CA LEU A 682 -25.86 2.09 6.71
C LEU A 682 -25.45 0.85 7.53
N LEU A 683 -24.77 1.08 8.64
CA LEU A 683 -24.51 0.08 9.67
C LEU A 683 -25.04 0.61 11.00
N GLY A 684 -26.21 0.11 11.39
CA GLY A 684 -26.86 0.45 12.65
C GLY A 684 -26.10 -0.09 13.88
N LEU A 685 -25.90 0.79 14.86
CA LEU A 685 -25.20 0.54 16.13
C LEU A 685 -26.05 0.87 17.37
N ALA A 686 -27.35 1.14 17.18
CA ALA A 686 -28.32 1.19 18.28
C ALA A 686 -28.63 -0.23 18.80
N PHE A 687 -29.59 -0.36 19.73
CA PHE A 687 -29.96 -1.65 20.28
C PHE A 687 -30.82 -2.45 19.29
N SER A 688 -30.50 -3.74 19.10
CA SER A 688 -31.17 -4.65 18.16
C SER A 688 -32.71 -4.67 18.25
N SER A 689 -33.31 -4.21 19.35
CA SER A 689 -34.76 -4.11 19.55
C SER A 689 -35.49 -3.23 18.53
N ILE A 690 -34.80 -2.31 17.85
CA ILE A 690 -35.39 -1.48 16.78
C ILE A 690 -34.96 -1.91 15.37
N ASN A 691 -34.34 -3.08 15.20
CA ASN A 691 -34.06 -3.64 13.88
C ASN A 691 -35.36 -3.91 13.11
N THR A 692 -35.41 -3.54 11.82
CA THR A 692 -36.67 -3.54 11.04
C THR A 692 -36.98 -4.85 10.32
N VAL A 693 -36.10 -5.85 10.37
CA VAL A 693 -36.28 -7.12 9.67
C VAL A 693 -37.48 -7.89 10.20
N LYS A 694 -38.34 -8.37 9.29
CA LYS A 694 -39.50 -9.22 9.55
C LYS A 694 -39.39 -10.53 8.77
N PRO A 695 -40.01 -11.64 9.22
CA PRO A 695 -40.78 -11.78 10.46
C PRO A 695 -39.89 -11.93 11.71
N THR A 696 -38.64 -12.35 11.54
CA THR A 696 -37.70 -12.57 12.63
C THR A 696 -36.70 -11.42 12.70
N GLN A 697 -36.82 -10.59 13.74
CA GLN A 697 -35.90 -9.48 14.00
C GLN A 697 -34.45 -9.97 14.06
N GLN A 698 -33.54 -9.22 13.45
CA GLN A 698 -32.10 -9.52 13.43
C GLN A 698 -31.33 -8.71 14.46
N LYS A 699 -30.15 -9.20 14.83
CA LYS A 699 -29.21 -8.48 15.69
C LYS A 699 -28.39 -7.47 14.91
N THR A 700 -28.01 -6.36 15.55
CA THR A 700 -26.99 -5.47 14.97
C THR A 700 -25.65 -6.18 14.84
N TRP A 701 -24.80 -5.66 13.97
CA TRP A 701 -23.45 -6.20 13.81
C TRP A 701 -22.67 -6.16 15.14
N PHE A 702 -22.77 -5.06 15.90
CA PHE A 702 -22.11 -4.93 17.19
C PHE A 702 -22.61 -5.96 18.21
N ASP A 703 -23.92 -6.19 18.31
CA ASP A 703 -24.49 -7.19 19.23
C ASP A 703 -23.99 -8.62 18.89
N ASN A 704 -23.79 -8.92 17.59
CA ASN A 704 -23.23 -10.19 17.15
C ASN A 704 -21.75 -10.40 17.51
N ILE A 705 -20.95 -9.33 17.57
CA ILE A 705 -19.50 -9.43 17.86
C ILE A 705 -19.16 -9.12 19.33
N SER A 706 -20.08 -8.50 20.08
CA SER A 706 -19.82 -7.95 21.42
C SER A 706 -19.20 -8.97 22.40
N GLY A 707 -19.65 -10.23 22.36
CA GLY A 707 -19.13 -11.31 23.20
C GLY A 707 -17.70 -11.77 22.84
N ASN A 708 -17.19 -11.37 21.67
CA ASN A 708 -15.84 -11.68 21.20
C ASN A 708 -14.88 -10.48 21.39
N LEU A 709 -15.34 -9.34 21.90
CA LEU A 709 -14.50 -8.19 22.15
C LEU A 709 -13.82 -8.28 23.52
N ASP A 710 -12.63 -7.67 23.66
CA ASP A 710 -11.94 -7.54 24.97
C ASP A 710 -12.82 -6.86 26.02
N SER A 711 -13.70 -5.96 25.58
CA SER A 711 -14.78 -5.38 26.37
C SER A 711 -16.01 -5.16 25.47
N PRO A 712 -17.23 -5.41 25.94
CA PRO A 712 -18.47 -5.27 25.16
C PRO A 712 -18.87 -3.79 25.01
N LEU A 713 -17.98 -2.99 24.41
CA LEU A 713 -18.13 -1.56 24.19
C LEU A 713 -17.53 -1.14 22.85
N PHE A 714 -17.94 0.02 22.37
CA PHE A 714 -17.25 0.73 21.30
C PHE A 714 -17.13 2.23 21.61
N VAL A 715 -16.20 2.92 20.95
CA VAL A 715 -15.93 4.35 21.14
C VAL A 715 -16.03 5.06 19.80
N ALA A 716 -16.81 6.12 19.71
CA ALA A 716 -16.81 7.05 18.59
C ALA A 716 -15.82 8.20 18.87
N ASP A 717 -14.72 8.26 18.11
CA ASP A 717 -13.82 9.41 18.02
C ASP A 717 -14.15 10.20 16.74
N LEU A 718 -15.26 10.96 16.76
CA LEU A 718 -15.60 11.84 15.64
C LEU A 718 -14.77 13.13 15.71
N ARG A 719 -14.24 13.60 14.57
CA ARG A 719 -13.44 14.83 14.50
C ARG A 719 -14.00 15.78 13.45
N HIS A 720 -13.72 17.07 13.65
CA HIS A 720 -14.08 18.15 12.73
C HIS A 720 -12.98 18.31 11.68
N ASP A 721 -13.34 18.36 10.40
CA ASP A 721 -12.47 18.56 9.24
C ASP A 721 -11.23 17.63 9.17
N THR A 722 -11.23 16.57 9.98
CA THR A 722 -10.22 15.51 9.98
C THR A 722 -10.87 14.15 10.18
N PRO A 723 -10.32 13.07 9.57
CA PRO A 723 -10.82 11.73 9.79
C PRO A 723 -10.79 11.34 11.29
N GLY A 724 -11.91 10.80 11.76
CA GLY A 724 -12.02 10.19 13.09
C GLY A 724 -11.99 8.65 13.01
N SER A 725 -12.36 7.98 14.09
CA SER A 725 -12.42 6.52 14.15
C SER A 725 -13.53 5.98 15.05
N TYR A 726 -13.88 4.71 14.86
CA TYR A 726 -14.64 3.89 15.79
C TYR A 726 -13.70 2.83 16.39
N ILE A 727 -13.70 2.65 17.70
CA ILE A 727 -12.82 1.69 18.38
C ILE A 727 -13.71 0.67 19.07
N PHE A 728 -13.58 -0.61 18.75
CA PHE A 728 -14.36 -1.70 19.34
C PHE A 728 -13.49 -2.47 20.32
N GLY A 729 -14.03 -2.81 21.50
CA GLY A 729 -13.33 -3.64 22.47
C GLY A 729 -12.40 -2.92 23.44
N ALA A 730 -12.08 -1.64 23.20
CA ALA A 730 -11.17 -0.89 24.07
C ALA A 730 -11.50 0.61 24.13
N ILE A 731 -11.09 1.25 25.22
CA ILE A 731 -11.12 2.71 25.38
C ILE A 731 -9.72 3.24 25.07
N PRO A 732 -9.55 4.19 24.14
CA PRO A 732 -8.23 4.74 23.80
C PRO A 732 -7.62 5.50 24.97
N SER A 733 -6.28 5.48 25.08
CA SER A 733 -5.54 6.22 26.12
C SER A 733 -5.78 7.74 26.11
N GLY A 734 -6.20 8.30 24.96
CA GLY A 734 -6.61 9.70 24.84
C GLY A 734 -7.87 10.06 25.65
N ALA A 735 -8.71 9.08 25.99
CA ALA A 735 -9.91 9.27 26.81
C ALA A 735 -9.57 9.22 28.32
N SER A 736 -8.72 10.16 28.76
CA SER A 736 -8.10 10.15 30.11
C SER A 736 -9.08 10.26 31.30
N LYS A 737 -10.29 10.82 31.10
CA LYS A 737 -11.36 10.88 32.11
C LYS A 737 -12.73 10.70 31.45
N VAL A 738 -13.24 9.47 31.49
CA VAL A 738 -14.59 9.16 30.96
C VAL A 738 -15.64 9.38 32.06
N LEU A 739 -16.60 10.25 31.79
CA LEU A 739 -17.79 10.50 32.60
C LEU A 739 -18.92 9.60 32.10
N TYR A 740 -19.53 8.80 32.97
CA TYR A 740 -20.57 7.85 32.56
C TYR A 740 -21.96 8.29 33.01
N ALA A 741 -22.95 8.05 32.15
CA ALA A 741 -24.37 8.16 32.48
C ALA A 741 -25.08 6.83 32.15
N PRO A 742 -26.04 6.39 32.98
CA PRO A 742 -26.83 5.20 32.70
C PRO A 742 -27.67 5.40 31.44
N VAL A 743 -27.84 4.34 30.65
CA VAL A 743 -28.62 4.35 29.41
C VAL A 743 -30.01 3.75 29.63
N ASP A 744 -31.04 4.44 29.16
CA ASP A 744 -32.40 3.91 28.98
C ASP A 744 -32.57 3.45 27.53
N ASN A 745 -32.49 2.15 27.31
CA ASN A 745 -32.64 1.55 25.99
C ASN A 745 -34.08 1.09 25.68
N SER A 746 -35.09 1.52 26.45
CA SER A 746 -36.48 1.11 26.25
C SER A 746 -37.04 1.46 24.86
N GLN A 747 -36.53 2.54 24.25
CA GLN A 747 -36.85 2.95 22.88
C GLN A 747 -35.84 2.44 21.84
N GLY A 748 -34.88 1.60 22.25
CA GLY A 748 -33.83 1.04 21.41
C GLY A 748 -32.65 1.97 21.13
N PHE A 749 -32.61 3.16 21.73
CA PHE A 749 -31.54 4.14 21.55
C PHE A 749 -30.56 4.17 22.72
N TRP A 750 -29.39 4.78 22.50
CA TRP A 750 -28.43 5.16 23.54
C TRP A 750 -28.90 6.43 24.27
N GLN A 751 -30.07 6.35 24.90
CA GLN A 751 -30.70 7.47 25.60
C GLN A 751 -30.14 7.62 27.02
N PHE A 752 -29.82 8.83 27.43
CA PHE A 752 -29.33 9.14 28.77
C PHE A 752 -29.97 10.45 29.28
N SER A 753 -30.05 10.59 30.60
CA SER A 753 -30.48 11.85 31.23
C SER A 753 -29.29 12.79 31.36
N THR A 754 -29.49 14.06 31.02
CA THR A 754 -28.46 15.11 31.08
C THR A 754 -29.08 16.42 31.55
N SER A 755 -28.25 17.42 31.81
CA SER A 755 -28.72 18.78 32.08
C SER A 755 -27.77 19.79 31.46
N SER A 756 -28.24 21.02 31.25
CA SER A 756 -27.44 22.13 30.75
C SER A 756 -27.70 23.38 31.59
N ASP A 757 -26.67 24.23 31.74
CA ASP A 757 -26.72 25.50 32.47
C ASP A 757 -27.81 26.45 31.94
N ILE A 758 -28.18 26.30 30.67
CA ILE A 758 -29.20 27.09 29.98
C ILE A 758 -30.53 26.36 29.76
N GLY A 759 -30.63 25.06 30.08
CA GLY A 759 -31.75 24.21 29.68
C GLY A 759 -32.41 23.36 30.77
N GLY A 760 -31.85 23.32 31.97
CA GLY A 760 -32.31 22.41 33.02
C GLY A 760 -32.05 20.93 32.65
N GLN A 761 -32.81 20.02 33.24
CA GLN A 761 -32.67 18.56 33.03
C GLN A 761 -33.57 18.07 31.88
N PHE A 762 -33.03 17.23 31.00
CA PHE A 762 -33.73 16.64 29.87
C PHE A 762 -33.11 15.29 29.47
N ASN A 763 -33.78 14.55 28.60
CA ASN A 763 -33.26 13.29 28.05
C ASN A 763 -32.64 13.55 26.67
N ALA A 764 -31.55 12.87 26.36
CA ALA A 764 -30.84 12.97 25.09
C ALA A 764 -30.43 11.58 24.58
N ILE A 765 -30.31 11.41 23.27
CA ILE A 765 -29.68 10.24 22.66
C ILE A 765 -28.34 10.62 22.04
N ALA A 766 -27.36 9.72 22.08
CA ALA A 766 -26.09 9.86 21.36
C ALA A 766 -26.22 9.21 19.95
N ASP A 767 -26.23 10.03 18.90
CA ASP A 767 -26.57 9.59 17.54
C ASP A 767 -25.53 10.03 16.50
N THR A 768 -24.64 9.11 16.10
CA THR A 768 -23.62 9.36 15.07
C THR A 768 -24.18 9.50 13.66
N GLY A 769 -25.41 9.05 13.41
CA GLY A 769 -26.08 9.19 12.12
C GLY A 769 -26.94 10.46 12.02
N THR A 770 -26.84 11.38 12.98
CA THR A 770 -27.46 12.71 12.90
C THR A 770 -26.38 13.78 12.94
N THR A 771 -26.44 14.74 12.02
CA THR A 771 -25.40 15.77 11.91
C THR A 771 -25.50 16.85 12.98
N LEU A 772 -26.71 17.36 13.24
CA LEU A 772 -26.95 18.52 14.11
C LEU A 772 -27.14 18.10 15.57
N LEU A 773 -26.99 19.04 16.49
CA LEU A 773 -27.49 18.90 17.86
C LEU A 773 -28.94 19.40 17.88
N LEU A 774 -29.89 18.49 18.05
CA LEU A 774 -31.31 18.87 18.15
C LEU A 774 -31.76 18.89 19.61
N ALA A 775 -32.41 19.96 20.03
CA ALA A 775 -32.87 20.12 21.40
C ALA A 775 -34.26 20.78 21.46
N GLY A 776 -34.91 20.70 22.62
CA GLY A 776 -36.19 21.37 22.84
C GLY A 776 -36.11 22.87 22.59
N ASP A 777 -37.20 23.47 22.10
CA ASP A 777 -37.25 24.86 21.65
C ASP A 777 -36.76 25.86 22.71
N ASP A 778 -37.09 25.62 23.98
CA ASP A 778 -36.67 26.47 25.10
C ASP A 778 -35.14 26.50 25.23
N LEU A 779 -34.47 25.35 25.10
CA LEU A 779 -33.01 25.25 25.19
C LEU A 779 -32.32 25.92 23.99
N VAL A 780 -32.86 25.68 22.80
CA VAL A 780 -32.35 26.29 21.55
C VAL A 780 -32.50 27.81 21.62
N GLN A 781 -33.66 28.29 22.07
CA GLN A 781 -33.91 29.72 22.22
C GLN A 781 -32.99 30.33 23.29
N ALA A 782 -32.81 29.68 24.44
CA ALA A 782 -31.91 30.13 25.50
C ALA A 782 -30.44 30.23 25.01
N TYR A 783 -30.00 29.31 24.16
CA TYR A 783 -28.68 29.36 23.54
C TYR A 783 -28.53 30.57 22.60
N TYR A 784 -29.43 30.72 21.63
CA TYR A 784 -29.30 31.81 20.63
C TYR A 784 -29.62 33.20 21.18
N GLN A 785 -30.33 33.33 22.31
CA GLN A 785 -30.44 34.62 23.02
C GLN A 785 -29.08 35.18 23.45
N LYS A 786 -28.07 34.32 23.66
CA LYS A 786 -26.69 34.74 23.97
C LYS A 786 -25.89 35.14 22.73
N VAL A 787 -26.42 34.94 21.52
CA VAL A 787 -25.71 35.18 20.25
C VAL A 787 -26.25 36.46 19.58
N PRO A 788 -25.43 37.54 19.50
CA PRO A 788 -25.87 38.79 18.89
C PRO A 788 -26.29 38.59 17.44
N GLY A 789 -27.51 39.06 17.10
CA GLY A 789 -28.04 39.00 15.74
C GLY A 789 -28.49 37.62 15.27
N ALA A 790 -28.53 36.62 16.18
CA ALA A 790 -29.11 35.32 15.87
C ALA A 790 -30.64 35.40 15.77
N THR A 791 -31.20 34.71 14.78
CA THR A 791 -32.65 34.64 14.57
C THR A 791 -33.02 33.28 13.97
N ASN A 792 -34.22 32.79 14.29
CA ASN A 792 -34.79 31.66 13.58
C ASN A 792 -35.38 32.16 12.26
N ASP A 793 -34.73 31.82 11.15
CA ASP A 793 -35.09 32.32 9.83
C ASP A 793 -35.85 31.23 9.06
N GLN A 794 -37.11 31.52 8.74
CA GLN A 794 -37.98 30.59 8.01
C GLN A 794 -37.52 30.34 6.57
N GLN A 795 -36.86 31.30 5.93
CA GLN A 795 -36.34 31.14 4.56
C GLN A 795 -35.10 30.24 4.54
N GLN A 796 -34.33 30.26 5.62
CA GLN A 796 -33.18 29.38 5.83
C GLN A 796 -33.53 28.13 6.63
N GLY A 797 -34.80 27.91 6.99
CA GLY A 797 -35.27 26.69 7.65
C GLY A 797 -34.75 26.46 9.09
N GLY A 798 -34.18 27.45 9.77
CA GLY A 798 -33.66 27.28 11.14
C GLY A 798 -32.91 28.50 11.68
N TYR A 799 -32.26 28.33 12.84
CA TYR A 799 -31.47 29.39 13.46
C TYR A 799 -30.22 29.72 12.65
N ILE A 800 -30.06 31.01 12.36
CA ILE A 800 -28.92 31.61 11.67
C ILE A 800 -28.33 32.76 12.50
N PHE A 801 -27.09 33.12 12.22
CA PHE A 801 -26.37 34.23 12.85
C PHE A 801 -25.33 34.81 11.87
N ASP A 802 -24.72 35.96 12.18
CA ASP A 802 -23.64 36.51 11.32
C ASP A 802 -22.38 35.63 11.37
N CYS A 803 -21.82 35.25 10.22
CA CYS A 803 -20.67 34.32 10.18
C CYS A 803 -19.42 34.80 10.95
N ASN A 804 -19.28 36.11 11.16
CA ASN A 804 -18.18 36.70 11.93
C ASN A 804 -18.43 36.71 13.45
N THR A 805 -19.62 36.33 13.90
CA THR A 805 -19.96 36.29 15.32
C THR A 805 -19.31 35.06 15.97
N LYS A 806 -18.58 35.30 17.06
CA LYS A 806 -18.05 34.23 17.90
C LYS A 806 -19.18 33.61 18.72
N LEU A 807 -19.47 32.33 18.48
CA LEU A 807 -20.48 31.59 19.23
C LEU A 807 -19.99 31.24 20.64
N PRO A 808 -20.88 31.23 21.66
CA PRO A 808 -20.59 30.69 22.98
C PRO A 808 -20.44 29.17 22.93
N ASP A 809 -19.75 28.60 23.91
CA ASP A 809 -19.68 27.15 24.05
C ASP A 809 -21.01 26.62 24.64
N PHE A 810 -21.37 25.38 24.30
CA PHE A 810 -22.52 24.68 24.87
C PHE A 810 -22.04 23.58 25.82
N THR A 811 -22.48 23.62 27.08
CA THR A 811 -22.06 22.65 28.10
C THR A 811 -23.25 21.83 28.60
N PHE A 812 -23.01 20.53 28.79
CA PHE A 812 -24.00 19.59 29.32
C PHE A 812 -23.37 18.62 30.33
N ALA A 813 -24.16 18.18 31.29
CA ALA A 813 -23.74 17.27 32.35
C ALA A 813 -23.77 15.81 31.90
N VAL A 814 -22.75 15.04 32.28
CA VAL A 814 -22.69 13.58 32.13
C VAL A 814 -22.18 13.00 33.44
N GLY A 815 -23.00 12.21 34.11
CA GLY A 815 -22.68 11.72 35.46
C GLY A 815 -22.34 12.88 36.41
N ASP A 816 -21.17 12.81 37.03
CA ASP A 816 -20.69 13.79 38.02
C ASP A 816 -19.85 14.94 37.41
N GLY A 817 -19.86 15.09 36.09
CA GLY A 817 -19.07 16.11 35.40
C GLY A 817 -19.79 16.72 34.21
N GLU A 818 -19.06 17.51 33.44
CA GLU A 818 -19.59 18.26 32.30
C GLU A 818 -18.72 18.05 31.05
N ILE A 819 -19.37 18.13 29.88
CA ILE A 819 -18.75 18.12 28.56
C ILE A 819 -19.09 19.43 27.86
N THR A 820 -18.08 20.02 27.23
CA THR A 820 -18.22 21.31 26.55
C THR A 820 -18.04 21.11 25.04
N VAL A 821 -19.06 21.53 24.29
CA VAL A 821 -19.05 21.65 22.83
C VAL A 821 -18.56 23.05 22.47
N PRO A 822 -17.37 23.19 21.86
CA PRO A 822 -16.85 24.49 21.47
C PRO A 822 -17.78 25.20 20.48
N GLY A 823 -17.95 26.52 20.64
CA GLY A 823 -18.76 27.34 19.74
C GLY A 823 -18.31 27.27 18.28
N THR A 824 -17.04 26.93 18.02
CA THR A 824 -16.51 26.69 16.67
C THR A 824 -17.16 25.49 15.98
N LEU A 825 -17.53 24.43 16.72
CA LEU A 825 -18.25 23.28 16.17
C LEU A 825 -19.72 23.60 15.90
N ILE A 826 -20.30 24.54 16.65
CA ILE A 826 -21.70 24.95 16.52
C ILE A 826 -21.90 25.84 15.29
N ASN A 827 -20.85 26.40 14.70
CA ASN A 827 -20.93 27.03 13.38
C ASN A 827 -20.93 25.95 12.29
N TYR A 828 -22.11 25.54 11.83
CA TYR A 828 -22.24 24.37 10.97
C TYR A 828 -22.02 24.66 9.50
N ALA A 829 -22.79 25.59 8.90
CA ALA A 829 -22.78 25.81 7.45
C ALA A 829 -22.89 27.29 7.10
N GLN A 830 -22.40 27.70 5.92
CA GLN A 830 -22.71 29.02 5.38
C GLN A 830 -24.16 29.07 4.91
N ALA A 831 -24.87 30.13 5.27
CA ALA A 831 -26.19 30.49 4.76
C ALA A 831 -26.07 31.69 3.80
N THR A 832 -27.18 32.10 3.17
CA THR A 832 -27.12 33.23 2.22
C THR A 832 -26.98 34.58 2.95
N GLY A 833 -26.42 35.59 2.27
CA GLY A 833 -26.33 36.95 2.81
C GLY A 833 -25.26 37.18 3.89
N GLY A 834 -24.20 36.36 3.93
CA GLY A 834 -23.14 36.47 4.94
C GLY A 834 -23.51 35.92 6.33
N LYS A 835 -24.64 35.21 6.40
CA LYS A 835 -25.12 34.50 7.58
C LYS A 835 -24.59 33.06 7.61
N CYS A 836 -24.53 32.48 8.79
CA CYS A 836 -24.15 31.09 9.02
C CYS A 836 -25.30 30.36 9.72
N PHE A 837 -25.52 29.10 9.35
CA PHE A 837 -26.51 28.21 9.93
C PHE A 837 -25.95 27.55 11.19
N GLY A 838 -26.73 27.64 12.26
CA GLY A 838 -26.33 27.10 13.56
C GLY A 838 -26.46 25.59 13.66
N GLY A 839 -25.51 24.97 14.35
CA GLY A 839 -25.40 23.53 14.57
C GLY A 839 -26.33 23.01 15.67
N ILE A 840 -26.87 23.91 16.51
CA ILE A 840 -27.93 23.61 17.48
C ILE A 840 -29.26 24.04 16.85
N GLN A 841 -30.22 23.13 16.75
CA GLN A 841 -31.55 23.41 16.17
C GLN A 841 -32.67 22.78 16.99
N SER A 842 -33.92 23.18 16.70
CA SER A 842 -35.11 22.58 17.31
C SER A 842 -35.17 21.09 17.06
N SER A 843 -35.63 20.32 18.05
CA SER A 843 -36.00 18.91 17.90
C SER A 843 -37.40 18.70 17.33
N GLY A 844 -38.10 19.78 16.93
CA GLY A 844 -39.42 19.71 16.29
C GLY A 844 -40.50 19.03 17.14
N GLY A 845 -40.38 19.12 18.47
CA GLY A 845 -41.31 18.50 19.42
C GLY A 845 -40.98 17.06 19.81
N ASN A 846 -39.83 16.53 19.39
CA ASN A 846 -39.35 15.22 19.83
C ASN A 846 -39.14 15.19 21.36
N PRO A 847 -39.55 14.12 22.08
CA PRO A 847 -39.53 14.07 23.55
C PRO A 847 -38.12 14.00 24.16
N PHE A 848 -37.09 13.84 23.34
CA PHE A 848 -35.69 13.84 23.74
C PHE A 848 -34.84 14.66 22.76
N ALA A 849 -33.73 15.18 23.26
CA ALA A 849 -32.70 15.81 22.45
C ALA A 849 -31.90 14.76 21.65
N ILE A 850 -31.34 15.15 20.51
CA ILE A 850 -30.51 14.29 19.66
C ILE A 850 -29.13 14.91 19.62
N PHE A 851 -28.18 14.29 20.32
CA PHE A 851 -26.79 14.71 20.36
C PHE A 851 -26.09 14.08 19.16
N GLY A 852 -26.21 14.77 18.02
CA GLY A 852 -25.56 14.42 16.77
C GLY A 852 -24.08 14.77 16.73
N ASP A 853 -23.49 14.69 15.53
CA ASP A 853 -22.09 14.97 15.25
C ASP A 853 -21.55 16.25 15.88
N ILE A 854 -22.34 17.33 15.93
CA ILE A 854 -21.93 18.59 16.60
C ILE A 854 -21.49 18.35 18.04
N ALA A 855 -22.24 17.56 18.81
CA ALA A 855 -21.90 17.23 20.20
C ALA A 855 -20.82 16.14 20.24
N LEU A 856 -20.98 15.07 19.46
CA LEU A 856 -20.12 13.90 19.49
C LEU A 856 -18.67 14.23 19.05
N LYS A 857 -18.46 15.21 18.17
CA LYS A 857 -17.13 15.65 17.75
C LYS A 857 -16.29 16.28 18.87
N ALA A 858 -16.95 16.80 19.92
CA ALA A 858 -16.28 17.45 21.05
C ALA A 858 -15.63 16.47 22.05
N ALA A 859 -15.98 15.18 21.99
CA ALA A 859 -15.57 14.19 22.97
C ALA A 859 -15.23 12.82 22.34
N TYR A 860 -14.56 11.97 23.09
CA TYR A 860 -14.60 10.52 22.90
C TYR A 860 -15.89 10.01 23.53
N VAL A 861 -16.74 9.36 22.74
CA VAL A 861 -18.06 8.88 23.21
C VAL A 861 -18.02 7.36 23.28
N VAL A 862 -18.10 6.82 24.49
CA VAL A 862 -18.02 5.39 24.81
C VAL A 862 -19.43 4.83 24.90
N PHE A 863 -19.75 3.85 24.08
CA PHE A 863 -21.00 3.11 24.09
C PHE A 863 -20.74 1.75 24.74
N ASP A 864 -21.06 1.63 26.03
CA ASP A 864 -20.76 0.45 26.84
C ASP A 864 -22.02 -0.40 27.02
N ALA A 865 -22.19 -1.40 26.14
CA ALA A 865 -23.32 -2.32 26.19
C ALA A 865 -23.23 -3.28 27.37
N GLY A 866 -22.02 -3.66 27.80
CA GLY A 866 -21.82 -4.56 28.94
C GLY A 866 -22.38 -4.00 30.25
N LYS A 867 -22.32 -2.67 30.42
CA LYS A 867 -22.87 -1.98 31.60
C LYS A 867 -24.12 -1.16 31.31
N THR A 868 -24.59 -1.13 30.06
CA THR A 868 -25.73 -0.33 29.61
C THR A 868 -25.59 1.14 30.04
N GLN A 869 -24.49 1.75 29.60
CA GLN A 869 -24.15 3.14 29.93
C GLN A 869 -23.46 3.82 28.75
N VAL A 870 -23.51 5.15 28.71
CA VAL A 870 -22.77 5.98 27.76
C VAL A 870 -21.72 6.77 28.52
N GLY A 871 -20.50 6.80 27.99
CA GLY A 871 -19.36 7.50 28.54
C GLY A 871 -18.97 8.67 27.64
N TRP A 872 -18.56 9.79 28.23
CA TRP A 872 -18.05 10.94 27.51
C TRP A 872 -16.72 11.38 28.11
N ALA A 873 -15.70 11.51 27.28
CA ALA A 873 -14.39 12.02 27.66
C ALA A 873 -14.05 13.24 26.79
N GLN A 874 -13.87 14.40 27.43
CA GLN A 874 -13.52 15.63 26.73
C GLN A 874 -12.23 15.44 25.92
N LYS A 875 -12.24 15.86 24.66
CA LYS A 875 -11.03 15.92 23.83
C LYS A 875 -10.18 17.13 24.24
N GLN A 876 -8.88 16.93 24.34
CA GLN A 876 -7.90 17.98 24.61
C GLN A 876 -7.61 18.82 23.38
#